data_AF-A0A1G4RUD4-F1
#
_entry.id   AF-A0A1G4RUD4-F1
#
_cell.length_a   1.000
_cell.length_b   1.000
_cell.length_c   1.000
_cell.angle_alpha   90.00
_cell.angle_beta   90.00
_cell.angle_gamma   90.00
#
_symmetry.space_group_name_H-M   'P 1'
#
loop_
_entity.id
_entity.type
_entity.pdbx_description
1 polymer ?
#
loop_
_entity_poly.entity_id
_entity_poly.type
_entity_poly.pdbx_seq_one_letter_code
_entity_poly.pdbx_strand_id
1 'polypeptide(L)'
;MRALKTLMLNAFRSSGSGGAKASLPAGGALLLSCLVVFCLILGAWFYSFRWWFMKPETVRNVVVVNATEEWHEYADNLDNDLYVFWYHVHPYIFDVSHFSKLMKNDNSQLTIVFDKDGNILTFYPPDDLTYFDKREDFKDGILDGYQDWLKVRAGIPVSSTDVVGLDLAGVESPESSSGLDPFLRTLAFMLIPLLFFICVLYSSMTKGTNIIAGAKEQNTFAAILMTPVPRHIIILGNVLGVWLSSMIPVTILSVLVTTVPLYAKGAIPSFLVMAVLAFFIAALVVLISVMSSNVISAQTAFLPIFLIFITLCITCMQDPEEYLGIYEYMPLYGQYLGIAISLTSGANIPALIVSSIVTLLLAFLAVYVSVRLLDSERFTVSVMSASDKELLRAEREQARASRNNKRLSSRASVFGFKPKGSLNGLSFSITQLLRPLILLSVFQLISLIPPLLMTDGEYLTNIMYSLREVDTVSDIFVSGANIIGVLMSTPAFLLSMGLGYILIDLWYILRVLFFERYPLSEGLGLPLDRRVFSRYATGMLVGSGLIFAVFGVLVVSGQIRITGYGIALTDLPLFLSYIFMWIFQGACEEIMFRGYMMPRVASRFGLAPAIGVSSLLFCLFHCINPGFNIIAFINLILISVLYALIAYYTDNIWILCAAHTMWNFTQGNIVGLEVSGNSGNVSLIHTELSDSASALITGGIFGPEGGLAVTGVTVVAIIVVVIVFRNLKKRI
;
A
#
# COMPACT_ATOMS: atom_id res chain seq x y z
N MET A 1 -9.47 -44.61 12.27
CA MET A 1 -9.74 -43.38 13.05
C MET A 1 -8.52 -42.85 13.82
N ARG A 2 -7.87 -43.63 14.70
CA ARG A 2 -6.65 -43.20 15.43
C ARG A 2 -5.50 -42.77 14.50
N ALA A 3 -5.20 -43.56 13.47
CA ALA A 3 -4.14 -43.24 12.50
C ALA A 3 -4.39 -41.93 11.73
N LEU A 4 -5.64 -41.72 11.28
CA LEU A 4 -6.08 -40.49 10.62
C LEU A 4 -5.89 -39.26 11.53
N LYS A 5 -6.31 -39.35 12.79
CA LYS A 5 -6.13 -38.28 13.79
C LYS A 5 -4.65 -37.96 14.01
N THR A 6 -3.79 -38.97 14.13
CA THR A 6 -2.35 -38.78 14.32
C THR A 6 -1.69 -38.12 13.10
N LEU A 7 -2.02 -38.58 11.89
CA LEU A 7 -1.49 -38.00 10.65
C LEU A 7 -1.97 -36.56 10.46
N MET A 8 -3.25 -36.29 10.71
CA MET A 8 -3.81 -34.94 10.70
C MET A 8 -3.11 -34.01 11.69
N LEU A 9 -2.88 -34.47 12.94
CA LEU A 9 -2.18 -33.69 13.95
C LEU A 9 -0.70 -33.50 13.60
N ASN A 10 -0.04 -34.49 12.99
CA ASN A 10 1.35 -34.37 12.57
C ASN A 10 1.49 -33.42 11.37
N ALA A 11 0.59 -33.50 10.39
CA ALA A 11 0.51 -32.54 9.30
C ALA A 11 0.28 -31.11 9.82
N PHE A 12 -0.60 -30.96 10.82
CA PHE A 12 -0.83 -29.69 11.51
C PHE A 12 0.38 -29.20 12.33
N ARG A 13 1.13 -30.12 12.97
CA ARG A 13 2.24 -29.84 13.90
C ARG A 13 3.64 -29.85 13.30
N SER A 14 3.86 -30.36 12.09
CA SER A 14 5.18 -30.49 11.43
C SER A 14 5.85 -29.13 11.10
N SER A 15 5.35 -28.05 11.69
CA SER A 15 5.82 -26.67 11.65
C SER A 15 7.14 -26.37 12.36
N GLY A 16 8.00 -27.37 12.61
CA GLY A 16 9.28 -27.07 13.26
C GLY A 16 10.18 -28.28 13.52
N SER A 17 10.89 -28.74 12.49
CA SER A 17 12.22 -29.37 12.66
C SER A 17 12.83 -29.72 11.30
N GLY A 18 13.23 -28.69 10.56
CA GLY A 18 14.39 -28.78 9.67
C GLY A 18 15.49 -27.93 10.29
N GLY A 19 16.57 -28.56 10.76
CA GLY A 19 17.67 -27.90 11.47
C GLY A 19 18.30 -26.75 10.68
N ALA A 20 17.80 -25.54 10.89
CA ALA A 20 18.52 -24.29 10.70
C ALA A 20 17.80 -23.23 11.55
N LYS A 21 18.59 -22.50 12.35
CA LYS A 21 18.17 -21.36 13.18
C LYS A 21 17.21 -20.41 12.43
N ALA A 22 15.92 -20.60 12.60
CA ALA A 22 14.87 -19.66 12.25
C ALA A 22 13.98 -19.50 13.47
N SER A 23 14.43 -18.67 14.41
CA SER A 23 13.63 -18.20 15.52
C SER A 23 12.55 -17.25 14.99
N LEU A 24 11.40 -17.80 14.63
CA LEU A 24 10.11 -17.11 14.59
C LEU A 24 8.99 -18.14 14.80
N PRO A 25 8.72 -18.51 16.06
CA PRO A 25 7.33 -18.77 16.42
C PRO A 25 6.99 -18.21 17.81
N ALA A 26 5.71 -17.90 18.05
CA ALA A 26 5.13 -17.23 19.22
C ALA A 26 5.32 -15.71 19.29
N GLY A 27 6.55 -15.18 19.24
CA GLY A 27 6.78 -13.73 19.37
C GLY A 27 6.17 -12.88 18.24
N GLY A 28 6.21 -13.38 17.00
CA GLY A 28 5.67 -12.69 15.83
C GLY A 28 4.14 -12.69 15.76
N ALA A 29 3.49 -13.75 16.27
CA ALA A 29 2.03 -13.79 16.37
C ALA A 29 1.54 -12.84 17.47
N LEU A 30 2.24 -12.79 18.61
CA LEU A 30 1.94 -11.85 19.69
C LEU A 30 2.17 -10.39 19.25
N LEU A 31 3.25 -10.12 18.52
CA LEU A 31 3.52 -8.80 17.92
C LEU A 31 2.47 -8.40 16.90
N LEU A 32 2.03 -9.32 16.04
CA LEU A 32 0.97 -9.07 15.07
C LEU A 32 -0.38 -8.83 15.77
N SER A 33 -0.70 -9.59 16.81
CA SER A 33 -1.90 -9.38 17.63
C SER A 33 -1.84 -8.06 18.41
N CYS A 34 -0.71 -7.71 19.01
CA CYS A 34 -0.50 -6.42 19.66
C CYS A 34 -0.55 -5.27 18.65
N LEU A 35 -0.04 -5.46 17.44
CA LEU A 35 -0.16 -4.49 16.34
C LEU A 35 -1.63 -4.27 15.97
N VAL A 36 -2.37 -5.35 15.76
CA VAL A 36 -3.79 -5.28 15.38
C VAL A 36 -4.59 -4.59 16.48
N VAL A 37 -4.36 -4.93 17.75
CA VAL A 37 -5.00 -4.24 18.89
C VAL A 37 -4.57 -2.78 18.97
N PHE A 38 -3.30 -2.45 18.72
CA PHE A 38 -2.83 -1.06 18.66
C PHE A 38 -3.47 -0.28 17.50
N CYS A 39 -3.68 -0.91 16.35
CA CYS A 39 -4.35 -0.31 15.19
C CYS A 39 -5.84 -0.09 15.45
N LEU A 40 -6.50 -0.98 16.19
CA LEU A 40 -7.88 -0.80 16.65
C LEU A 40 -7.99 0.34 17.65
N ILE A 41 -7.03 0.48 18.57
CA ILE A 41 -6.96 1.61 19.51
C ILE A 41 -6.73 2.91 18.74
N LEU A 42 -5.84 2.92 17.73
CA LEU A 42 -5.62 4.08 16.87
C LEU A 42 -6.87 4.42 16.05
N GLY A 43 -7.55 3.44 15.45
CA GLY A 43 -8.81 3.64 14.72
C GLY A 43 -9.91 4.23 15.61
N ALA A 44 -10.02 3.76 16.87
CA ALA A 44 -10.94 4.31 17.86
C ALA A 44 -10.55 5.73 18.32
N TRP A 45 -9.25 6.01 18.42
CA TRP A 45 -8.71 7.33 18.73
C TRP A 45 -8.98 8.33 17.59
N PHE A 46 -8.84 7.90 16.33
CA PHE A 46 -9.18 8.68 15.13
C PHE A 46 -10.70 8.91 14.98
N TYR A 47 -11.53 7.90 15.28
CA TYR A 47 -12.99 8.06 15.32
C TYR A 47 -13.42 9.12 16.34
N SER A 48 -12.71 9.22 17.45
CA SER A 48 -12.92 10.26 18.47
C SER A 48 -12.46 11.65 17.99
N PHE A 49 -11.47 11.72 17.09
CA PHE A 49 -10.98 12.94 16.45
C PHE A 49 -11.84 13.44 15.28
N ARG A 50 -12.80 12.63 14.80
CA ARG A 50 -13.76 13.01 13.74
C ARG A 50 -14.45 14.35 14.03
N TRP A 51 -14.74 14.63 15.30
CA TRP A 51 -15.37 15.88 15.76
C TRP A 51 -14.48 17.12 15.66
N TRP A 52 -13.16 16.97 15.58
CA TRP A 52 -12.23 18.10 15.50
C TRP A 52 -12.02 18.57 14.07
N PHE A 53 -12.13 17.67 13.09
CA PHE A 53 -11.83 17.94 11.67
C PHE A 53 -13.08 18.10 10.81
N MET A 54 -14.22 17.55 11.22
CA MET A 54 -15.49 17.74 10.53
C MET A 54 -16.15 19.03 11.04
N LYS A 55 -15.95 20.14 10.33
CA LYS A 55 -17.05 21.11 10.23
C LYS A 55 -18.08 20.50 9.28
N PRO A 56 -19.31 20.24 9.72
CA PRO A 56 -20.37 19.80 8.82
C PRO A 56 -20.82 21.01 8.01
N GLU A 57 -20.11 21.34 6.94
CA GLU A 57 -20.55 22.36 5.99
C GLU A 57 -20.18 21.93 4.57
N THR A 58 -20.87 20.91 4.05
CA THR A 58 -21.18 20.90 2.62
C THR A 58 -22.30 21.92 2.40
N VAL A 59 -21.98 23.19 2.56
CA VAL A 59 -22.90 24.25 2.15
C VAL A 59 -22.79 24.32 0.64
N ARG A 60 -23.88 24.05 -0.07
CA ARG A 60 -23.93 24.06 -1.54
C ARG A 60 -24.04 25.51 -2.00
N ASN A 61 -22.92 26.22 -1.99
CA ASN A 61 -22.88 27.64 -2.34
C ASN A 61 -22.89 27.82 -3.87
N VAL A 62 -23.80 28.62 -4.40
CA VAL A 62 -23.89 28.96 -5.83
C VAL A 62 -23.73 30.47 -6.01
N VAL A 63 -22.83 30.87 -6.90
CA VAL A 63 -22.72 32.27 -7.32
C VAL A 63 -23.60 32.46 -8.55
N VAL A 64 -24.50 33.43 -8.52
CA VAL A 64 -25.35 33.79 -9.65
C VAL A 64 -25.06 35.23 -10.08
N VAL A 65 -24.74 35.39 -11.36
CA VAL A 65 -24.34 36.67 -11.96
C VAL A 65 -25.40 37.12 -12.96
N ASN A 66 -25.85 38.38 -12.81
CA ASN A 66 -26.86 39.01 -13.67
C ASN A 66 -28.21 38.28 -13.70
N ALA A 67 -28.62 37.69 -12.59
CA ALA A 67 -29.90 36.98 -12.45
C ALA A 67 -31.08 37.78 -13.02
N THR A 68 -31.98 37.08 -13.71
CA THR A 68 -33.25 37.67 -14.16
C THR A 68 -34.25 37.73 -13.01
N GLU A 69 -35.29 38.57 -13.13
CA GLU A 69 -36.35 38.65 -12.11
C GLU A 69 -37.04 37.28 -11.92
N GLU A 70 -37.19 36.50 -12.99
CA GLU A 70 -37.77 35.16 -12.95
C GLU A 70 -36.87 34.16 -12.19
N TRP A 71 -35.55 34.31 -12.28
CA TRP A 71 -34.62 33.48 -11.52
C TRP A 71 -34.63 33.82 -10.03
N HIS A 72 -34.76 35.09 -9.67
CA HIS A 72 -34.92 35.49 -8.26
C HIS A 72 -36.16 34.83 -7.63
N GLU A 73 -37.28 34.83 -8.34
CA GLU A 73 -38.53 34.21 -7.88
C GLU A 73 -38.42 32.67 -7.78
N TYR A 74 -37.68 32.02 -8.68
CA TYR A 74 -37.39 30.60 -8.58
C TYR A 74 -36.44 30.27 -7.41
N ALA A 75 -35.39 31.07 -7.21
CA ALA A 75 -34.39 30.84 -6.18
C ALA A 75 -34.93 31.00 -4.76
N ASP A 76 -35.90 31.89 -4.55
CA ASP A 76 -36.62 32.04 -3.28
C ASP A 76 -37.45 30.79 -2.90
N ASN A 77 -37.69 29.88 -3.87
CA ASN A 77 -38.41 28.62 -3.68
C ASN A 77 -37.47 27.38 -3.64
N LEU A 78 -36.15 27.57 -3.71
CA LEU A 78 -35.16 26.48 -3.57
C LEU A 78 -34.96 26.09 -2.09
N ASP A 79 -34.50 24.86 -1.85
CA ASP A 79 -34.31 24.28 -0.52
C ASP A 79 -33.34 25.11 0.38
N ASN A 80 -33.53 25.08 1.71
CA ASN A 80 -32.83 25.95 2.68
C ASN A 80 -31.33 25.69 2.83
N ASP A 81 -30.80 24.62 2.22
CA ASP A 81 -29.38 24.22 2.31
C ASP A 81 -28.51 24.75 1.14
N LEU A 82 -29.11 25.48 0.18
CA LEU A 82 -28.44 26.10 -0.96
C LEU A 82 -28.28 27.61 -0.73
N TYR A 83 -27.05 28.10 -0.57
CA TYR A 83 -26.80 29.54 -0.43
C TYR A 83 -26.46 30.16 -1.77
N VAL A 84 -27.29 31.12 -2.20
CA VAL A 84 -27.15 31.80 -3.48
C VAL A 84 -26.55 33.19 -3.27
N PHE A 85 -25.40 33.45 -3.91
CA PHE A 85 -24.69 34.72 -3.85
C PHE A 85 -24.88 35.50 -5.15
N TRP A 86 -25.41 36.72 -5.04
CA TRP A 86 -25.83 37.52 -6.19
C TRP A 86 -24.79 38.57 -6.57
N TYR A 87 -24.42 38.61 -7.84
CA TYR A 87 -23.51 39.63 -8.37
C TYR A 87 -24.06 40.24 -9.67
N HIS A 88 -23.81 41.53 -9.88
CA HIS A 88 -24.05 42.20 -11.15
C HIS A 88 -22.71 42.55 -11.80
N VAL A 89 -22.46 42.00 -12.98
CA VAL A 89 -21.23 42.21 -13.75
C VAL A 89 -21.59 42.75 -15.12
N HIS A 90 -20.78 43.67 -15.65
CA HIS A 90 -21.08 44.29 -16.94
C HIS A 90 -21.12 43.21 -18.05
N PRO A 91 -22.14 43.21 -18.94
CA PRO A 91 -22.40 42.13 -19.92
C PRO A 91 -21.33 41.90 -21.01
N TYR A 92 -20.15 42.50 -20.88
CA TYR A 92 -19.01 42.31 -21.78
C TYR A 92 -17.77 41.74 -21.06
N ILE A 93 -17.87 41.44 -19.76
CA ILE A 93 -16.77 40.91 -18.95
C ILE A 93 -17.13 39.48 -18.53
N PHE A 94 -16.91 38.54 -19.44
CA PHE A 94 -16.98 37.10 -19.15
C PHE A 94 -15.56 36.53 -19.13
N ASP A 95 -14.85 36.79 -18.03
CA ASP A 95 -13.49 36.29 -17.82
C ASP A 95 -13.51 35.16 -16.78
N VAL A 96 -12.97 34.01 -17.16
CA VAL A 96 -12.81 32.83 -16.29
C VAL A 96 -12.01 33.17 -15.04
N SER A 97 -11.02 34.05 -15.14
CA SER A 97 -10.23 34.52 -13.98
C SER A 97 -11.10 35.28 -12.97
N HIS A 98 -12.07 36.05 -13.45
CA HIS A 98 -12.98 36.82 -12.60
C HIS A 98 -13.96 35.92 -11.86
N PHE A 99 -14.60 34.97 -12.56
CA PHE A 99 -15.51 34.01 -11.93
C PHE A 99 -14.79 33.06 -10.97
N SER A 100 -13.58 32.60 -11.32
CA SER A 100 -12.74 31.80 -10.41
C SER A 100 -12.45 32.54 -9.10
N LYS A 101 -12.25 33.86 -9.15
CA LYS A 101 -12.04 34.69 -7.96
C LYS A 101 -13.31 34.84 -7.12
N LEU A 102 -14.48 35.03 -7.74
CA LEU A 102 -15.77 35.07 -7.03
C LEU A 102 -16.08 33.74 -6.34
N MET A 103 -15.89 32.63 -7.06
CA MET A 103 -16.09 31.29 -6.50
C MET A 103 -15.17 31.01 -5.32
N LYS A 104 -13.90 31.41 -5.40
CA LYS A 104 -12.94 31.28 -4.28
C LYS A 104 -13.32 32.14 -3.07
N ASN A 105 -13.86 33.34 -3.29
CA ASN A 105 -14.27 34.23 -2.20
C ASN A 105 -15.48 33.68 -1.42
N ASP A 106 -16.47 33.14 -2.13
CA ASP A 106 -17.74 32.69 -1.54
C ASP A 106 -17.79 31.17 -1.31
N ASN A 107 -16.66 30.49 -1.46
CA ASN A 107 -16.54 29.03 -1.35
C ASN A 107 -17.59 28.30 -2.22
N SER A 108 -17.80 28.80 -3.44
CA SER A 108 -18.89 28.38 -4.32
C SER A 108 -18.47 27.27 -5.28
N GLN A 109 -19.42 26.37 -5.49
CA GLN A 109 -19.32 25.14 -6.25
C GLN A 109 -19.66 25.33 -7.74
N LEU A 110 -20.48 26.34 -8.05
CA LEU A 110 -20.97 26.66 -9.39
C LEU A 110 -21.17 28.16 -9.53
N THR A 111 -20.74 28.73 -10.66
CA THR A 111 -21.21 30.05 -11.08
C THR A 111 -22.19 29.93 -12.23
N ILE A 112 -23.38 30.49 -12.07
CA ILE A 112 -24.42 30.63 -13.10
C ILE A 112 -24.43 32.08 -13.58
N VAL A 113 -24.31 32.29 -14.89
CA VAL A 113 -24.24 33.63 -15.47
C VAL A 113 -25.32 33.78 -16.53
N PHE A 114 -26.12 34.83 -16.41
CA PHE A 114 -27.09 35.21 -17.42
C PHE A 114 -26.46 36.22 -18.38
N ASP A 115 -26.38 35.85 -19.66
CA ASP A 115 -25.95 36.74 -20.73
C ASP A 115 -27.08 37.70 -21.13
N LYS A 116 -26.74 38.80 -21.82
CA LYS A 116 -27.65 39.84 -22.32
C LYS A 116 -28.78 39.29 -23.20
N ASP A 117 -28.55 38.15 -23.86
CA ASP A 117 -29.49 37.48 -24.76
C ASP A 117 -30.37 36.45 -24.01
N GLY A 118 -30.26 36.37 -22.68
CA GLY A 118 -31.02 35.44 -21.83
C GLY A 118 -30.46 34.02 -21.79
N ASN A 119 -29.27 33.80 -22.35
CA ASN A 119 -28.58 32.50 -22.31
C ASN A 119 -27.96 32.27 -20.93
N ILE A 120 -28.06 31.04 -20.43
CA ILE A 120 -27.43 30.61 -19.18
C ILE A 120 -26.05 30.02 -19.49
N LEU A 121 -25.00 30.59 -18.91
CA LEU A 121 -23.64 30.09 -18.95
C LEU A 121 -23.25 29.56 -17.57
N THR A 122 -22.63 28.39 -17.50
CA THR A 122 -22.15 27.80 -16.24
C THR A 122 -20.63 27.70 -16.22
N PHE A 123 -20.03 28.08 -15.09
CA PHE A 123 -18.59 27.99 -14.85
C PHE A 123 -18.30 27.14 -13.61
N TYR A 124 -17.27 26.29 -13.71
CA TYR A 124 -16.83 25.36 -12.67
C TYR A 124 -15.35 25.59 -12.35
N PRO A 125 -14.87 25.22 -11.15
CA PRO A 125 -13.45 25.25 -10.84
C PRO A 125 -12.71 24.25 -11.73
N PRO A 126 -11.63 24.64 -12.43
CA PRO A 126 -10.87 23.71 -13.28
C PRO A 126 -9.99 22.74 -12.48
N ASP A 127 -9.75 23.02 -11.19
CA ASP A 127 -8.67 22.40 -10.41
C ASP A 127 -9.15 21.24 -9.51
N ASP A 128 -10.45 20.89 -9.53
CA ASP A 128 -11.02 19.92 -8.60
C ASP A 128 -11.77 18.79 -9.34
N LEU A 129 -11.19 17.58 -9.29
CA LEU A 129 -11.72 16.37 -9.90
C LEU A 129 -13.05 15.92 -9.27
N THR A 130 -13.38 16.35 -8.05
CA THR A 130 -14.67 16.03 -7.41
C THR A 130 -15.87 16.66 -8.12
N TYR A 131 -15.64 17.71 -8.93
CA TYR A 131 -16.70 18.44 -9.61
C TYR A 131 -17.09 17.87 -10.96
N PHE A 132 -16.23 17.08 -11.60
CA PHE A 132 -16.50 16.60 -12.95
C PHE A 132 -17.75 15.71 -13.02
N ASP A 133 -17.96 14.86 -11.99
CA ASP A 133 -19.11 13.96 -11.89
C ASP A 133 -20.36 14.67 -11.33
N LYS A 134 -20.19 15.58 -10.35
CA LYS A 134 -21.30 16.37 -9.78
C LYS A 134 -21.79 17.49 -10.70
N ARG A 135 -21.04 17.82 -11.75
CA ARG A 135 -21.34 18.89 -12.71
C ARG A 135 -22.68 18.67 -13.39
N GLU A 136 -22.95 17.47 -13.89
CA GLU A 136 -24.18 17.18 -14.61
C GLU A 136 -25.34 17.05 -13.62
N ASP A 137 -25.19 16.33 -12.50
CA ASP A 137 -26.24 16.23 -11.46
C ASP A 137 -26.66 17.59 -10.89
N PHE A 138 -25.71 18.50 -10.67
CA PHE A 138 -25.98 19.83 -10.12
C PHE A 138 -26.54 20.79 -11.18
N LYS A 139 -26.07 20.67 -12.43
CA LYS A 139 -26.59 21.42 -13.58
C LYS A 139 -28.03 21.00 -13.87
N ASP A 140 -28.28 19.71 -13.96
CA ASP A 140 -29.56 19.12 -14.33
C ASP A 140 -30.57 19.33 -13.20
N GLY A 141 -30.20 19.10 -11.93
CA GLY A 141 -31.10 19.33 -10.79
C GLY A 141 -31.61 20.79 -10.63
N ILE A 142 -30.74 21.80 -10.83
CA ILE A 142 -31.12 23.22 -10.67
C ILE A 142 -31.68 23.80 -11.98
N LEU A 143 -31.06 23.53 -13.13
CA LEU A 143 -31.50 24.13 -14.40
C LEU A 143 -32.74 23.43 -14.97
N ASP A 144 -32.89 22.11 -14.82
CA ASP A 144 -34.11 21.43 -15.26
C ASP A 144 -35.28 21.83 -14.35
N GLY A 145 -35.03 21.95 -13.04
CA GLY A 145 -36.01 22.49 -12.10
C GLY A 145 -36.45 23.92 -12.46
N TYR A 146 -35.52 24.79 -12.85
CA TYR A 146 -35.85 26.13 -13.33
C TYR A 146 -36.62 26.10 -14.66
N GLN A 147 -36.21 25.24 -15.58
CA GLN A 147 -36.86 25.09 -16.88
C GLN A 147 -38.30 24.59 -16.73
N ASP A 148 -38.53 23.63 -15.85
CA ASP A 148 -39.87 23.10 -15.56
C ASP A 148 -40.74 24.12 -14.84
N TRP A 149 -40.16 24.88 -13.91
CA TRP A 149 -40.85 26.01 -13.30
C TRP A 149 -41.31 27.04 -14.34
N LEU A 150 -40.46 27.36 -15.32
CA LEU A 150 -40.83 28.24 -16.45
C LEU A 150 -41.93 27.63 -17.32
N LYS A 151 -41.89 26.32 -17.62
CA LYS A 151 -42.92 25.62 -18.40
C LYS A 151 -44.29 25.66 -17.69
N VAL A 152 -44.30 25.38 -16.39
CA VAL A 152 -45.51 25.43 -15.56
C VAL A 152 -46.08 26.85 -15.54
N ARG A 153 -45.24 27.88 -15.37
CA ARG A 153 -45.66 29.29 -15.41
C ARG A 153 -46.21 29.70 -16.78
N ALA A 154 -45.66 29.15 -17.87
CA ALA A 154 -46.13 29.36 -19.23
C ALA A 154 -47.40 28.57 -19.60
N GLY A 155 -47.95 27.76 -18.68
CA GLY A 155 -49.14 26.95 -18.93
C GLY A 155 -48.90 25.73 -19.82
N ILE A 156 -47.64 25.32 -19.98
CA ILE A 156 -47.24 24.15 -20.77
C ILE A 156 -47.32 22.92 -19.84
N PRO A 157 -48.10 21.87 -20.18
CA PRO A 157 -48.18 20.67 -19.36
C PRO A 157 -46.85 19.92 -19.40
N VAL A 158 -46.25 19.73 -18.23
CA VAL A 158 -45.06 18.89 -18.04
C VAL A 158 -45.53 17.47 -17.77
N SER A 159 -45.08 16.47 -18.54
CA SER A 159 -45.39 15.05 -18.29
C SER A 159 -44.87 14.65 -16.91
N SER A 160 -45.66 13.88 -16.14
CA SER A 160 -45.28 13.41 -14.80
C SER A 160 -44.12 12.39 -14.77
N THR A 161 -43.42 12.19 -15.90
CA THR A 161 -42.12 11.50 -15.97
C THR A 161 -40.95 12.47 -16.07
N ASP A 162 -41.21 13.75 -16.36
CA ASP A 162 -40.20 14.82 -16.47
C ASP A 162 -40.34 15.86 -15.35
N VAL A 163 -41.47 15.86 -14.63
CA VAL A 163 -41.57 16.60 -13.36
C VAL A 163 -40.69 15.86 -12.35
N VAL A 164 -39.46 16.32 -12.15
CA VAL A 164 -38.75 16.11 -10.87
C VAL A 164 -39.52 16.92 -9.84
N GLY A 165 -40.67 16.39 -9.46
CA GLY A 165 -41.35 16.80 -8.26
C GLY A 165 -40.38 16.50 -7.15
N LEU A 166 -40.07 17.52 -6.36
CA LEU A 166 -39.75 17.34 -4.95
C LEU A 166 -40.92 16.58 -4.30
N ASP A 167 -40.94 15.26 -4.47
CA ASP A 167 -41.82 14.37 -3.75
C ASP A 167 -41.24 14.19 -2.35
N LEU A 168 -41.48 15.22 -1.53
CA LEU A 168 -41.40 15.17 -0.08
C LEU A 168 -42.67 14.50 0.48
N ALA A 169 -42.88 13.22 0.19
CA ALA A 169 -43.78 12.36 0.97
C ALA A 169 -43.57 10.87 0.67
N GLY A 170 -42.66 10.23 1.40
CA GLY A 170 -42.86 8.83 1.82
C GLY A 170 -42.79 7.78 0.71
N VAL A 171 -41.78 7.84 -0.14
CA VAL A 171 -41.12 6.59 -0.51
C VAL A 171 -40.24 6.25 0.67
N GLU A 172 -40.42 5.08 1.28
CA GLU A 172 -39.37 4.51 2.13
C GLU A 172 -38.10 4.48 1.29
N SER A 173 -37.25 5.50 1.44
CA SER A 173 -35.89 5.48 0.92
C SER A 173 -35.31 4.14 1.33
N PRO A 174 -34.72 3.33 0.43
CA PRO A 174 -33.71 2.40 0.91
C PRO A 174 -32.76 3.30 1.69
N GLU A 175 -32.66 3.06 3.00
CA GLU A 175 -32.03 3.95 3.97
C GLU A 175 -30.91 4.74 3.31
N SER A 176 -30.96 6.07 3.41
CA SER A 176 -29.85 6.95 3.03
C SER A 176 -28.66 6.59 3.90
N SER A 177 -28.00 5.49 3.55
CA SER A 177 -26.82 5.06 4.21
C SER A 177 -25.73 5.98 3.69
N SER A 178 -25.19 6.74 4.64
CA SER A 178 -23.89 7.41 4.55
C SER A 178 -22.99 6.73 3.52
N GLY A 179 -22.34 7.49 2.63
CA GLY A 179 -21.56 6.96 1.49
C GLY A 179 -20.55 5.83 1.79
N LEU A 180 -20.29 5.51 3.06
CA LEU A 180 -19.70 4.27 3.53
C LEU A 180 -20.37 3.00 2.95
N ASP A 181 -21.68 2.94 2.74
CA ASP A 181 -22.34 1.69 2.32
C ASP A 181 -22.02 1.25 0.87
N PRO A 182 -22.05 2.15 -0.14
CA PRO A 182 -21.52 1.85 -1.47
C PRO A 182 -20.04 1.45 -1.46
N PHE A 183 -19.22 2.13 -0.66
CA PHE A 183 -17.81 1.81 -0.49
C PHE A 183 -17.59 0.42 0.14
N LEU A 184 -18.30 0.11 1.22
CA LEU A 184 -18.28 -1.20 1.88
C LEU A 184 -18.80 -2.29 0.92
N ARG A 185 -19.85 -2.02 0.15
CA ARG A 185 -20.29 -2.93 -0.91
C ARG A 185 -19.15 -3.22 -1.89
N THR A 186 -18.45 -2.20 -2.35
CA THR A 186 -17.31 -2.37 -3.29
C THR A 186 -16.15 -3.15 -2.68
N LEU A 187 -15.80 -2.90 -1.41
CA LEU A 187 -14.78 -3.68 -0.69
C LEU A 187 -15.13 -5.17 -0.59
N ALA A 188 -16.41 -5.50 -0.46
CA ALA A 188 -16.88 -6.88 -0.41
C ALA A 188 -16.72 -7.61 -1.75
N PHE A 189 -16.79 -6.92 -2.89
CA PHE A 189 -16.57 -7.51 -4.22
C PHE A 189 -15.09 -7.56 -4.62
N MET A 190 -14.27 -6.62 -4.15
CA MET A 190 -12.87 -6.52 -4.55
C MET A 190 -11.90 -7.07 -3.52
N LEU A 191 -11.81 -6.44 -2.35
CA LEU A 191 -10.68 -6.64 -1.44
C LEU A 191 -10.88 -7.85 -0.53
N ILE A 192 -12.07 -7.99 0.06
CA ILE A 192 -12.33 -9.01 1.09
C ILE A 192 -12.13 -10.43 0.54
N PRO A 193 -12.73 -10.84 -0.59
CA PRO A 193 -12.55 -12.19 -1.13
C PRO A 193 -11.10 -12.45 -1.57
N LEU A 194 -10.41 -11.45 -2.10
CA LEU A 194 -8.99 -11.54 -2.47
C LEU A 194 -8.10 -11.81 -1.25
N LEU A 195 -8.29 -11.08 -0.15
CA LEU A 195 -7.52 -11.28 1.08
C LEU A 195 -7.73 -12.69 1.64
N PHE A 196 -8.97 -13.16 1.68
CA PHE A 196 -9.28 -14.53 2.07
C PHE A 196 -8.59 -15.55 1.17
N PHE A 197 -8.68 -15.35 -0.15
CA PHE A 197 -8.06 -16.21 -1.14
C PHE A 197 -6.53 -16.32 -0.94
N ILE A 198 -5.84 -15.18 -0.85
CA ILE A 198 -4.38 -15.11 -0.67
C ILE A 198 -3.96 -15.76 0.64
N CYS A 199 -4.67 -15.49 1.74
CA CYS A 199 -4.37 -16.08 3.05
C CYS A 199 -4.50 -17.61 3.04
N VAL A 200 -5.59 -18.15 2.46
CA VAL A 200 -5.82 -19.59 2.33
C VAL A 200 -4.74 -20.23 1.49
N LEU A 201 -4.43 -19.62 0.35
CA LEU A 201 -3.45 -20.12 -0.61
C LEU A 201 -2.05 -20.15 -0.01
N TYR A 202 -1.61 -19.06 0.63
CA TYR A 202 -0.30 -18.98 1.26
C TYR A 202 -0.15 -19.96 2.44
N SER A 203 -1.15 -20.04 3.32
CA SER A 203 -1.15 -20.97 4.46
C SER A 203 -1.13 -22.43 3.98
N SER A 204 -1.93 -22.74 2.96
CA SER A 204 -1.98 -24.07 2.36
C SER A 204 -0.66 -24.45 1.69
N MET A 205 -0.07 -23.55 0.90
CA MET A 205 1.18 -23.80 0.18
C MET A 205 2.35 -24.03 1.14
N THR A 206 2.55 -23.13 2.11
CA THR A 206 3.68 -23.19 3.04
C THR A 206 3.68 -24.46 3.89
N LYS A 207 2.51 -24.98 4.24
CA LYS A 207 2.38 -26.22 5.03
C LYS A 207 2.27 -27.46 4.15
N GLY A 208 1.44 -27.44 3.11
CA GLY A 208 1.17 -28.60 2.27
C GLY A 208 2.34 -29.07 1.42
N THR A 209 3.18 -28.15 0.93
CA THR A 209 4.40 -28.52 0.18
C THR A 209 5.42 -29.24 1.06
N ASN A 210 5.46 -28.93 2.36
CA ASN A 210 6.41 -29.52 3.30
C ASN A 210 6.03 -30.94 3.76
N ILE A 211 4.76 -31.34 3.69
CA ILE A 211 4.31 -32.62 4.28
C ILE A 211 4.85 -33.83 3.51
N ILE A 212 4.61 -33.90 2.19
CA ILE A 212 5.03 -35.05 1.37
C ILE A 212 6.36 -34.75 0.67
N ALA A 213 6.47 -33.63 -0.04
CA ALA A 213 7.73 -33.29 -0.69
C ALA A 213 8.87 -33.04 0.32
N GLY A 214 8.57 -32.49 1.49
CA GLY A 214 9.55 -32.38 2.59
C GLY A 214 9.89 -33.73 3.22
N ALA A 215 8.93 -34.64 3.42
CA ALA A 215 9.23 -36.00 3.87
C ALA A 215 10.07 -36.79 2.84
N LYS A 216 9.87 -36.54 1.54
CA LYS A 216 10.70 -37.08 0.45
C LYS A 216 12.10 -36.51 0.50
N GLU A 217 12.24 -35.20 0.70
CA GLU A 217 13.52 -34.52 0.83
C GLU A 217 14.34 -35.03 2.03
N GLN A 218 13.64 -35.30 3.14
CA GLN A 218 14.19 -35.83 4.39
C GLN A 218 14.35 -37.36 4.40
N ASN A 219 13.98 -38.05 3.31
CA ASN A 219 13.98 -39.52 3.20
C ASN A 219 13.14 -40.26 4.27
N THR A 220 12.23 -39.57 4.94
CA THR A 220 11.32 -40.15 5.93
C THR A 220 10.03 -40.67 5.30
N PHE A 221 9.76 -40.29 4.04
CA PHE A 221 8.54 -40.69 3.33
C PHE A 221 8.44 -42.21 3.10
N ALA A 222 9.56 -42.89 2.83
CA ALA A 222 9.58 -44.34 2.68
C ALA A 222 9.13 -45.05 3.96
N ALA A 223 9.56 -44.57 5.13
CA ALA A 223 9.14 -45.12 6.42
C ALA A 223 7.62 -44.96 6.66
N ILE A 224 7.03 -43.84 6.19
CA ILE A 224 5.58 -43.60 6.26
C ILE A 224 4.82 -44.60 5.38
N LEU A 225 5.32 -44.89 4.17
CA LEU A 225 4.70 -45.86 3.26
C LEU A 225 4.80 -47.31 3.74
N MET A 226 5.79 -47.63 4.58
CA MET A 226 5.98 -48.96 5.18
C MET A 226 5.09 -49.19 6.41
N THR A 227 4.40 -48.15 6.90
CA THR A 227 3.42 -48.31 7.98
C THR A 227 2.20 -49.09 7.48
N PRO A 228 1.50 -49.87 8.34
CA PRO A 228 0.28 -50.60 7.96
C PRO A 228 -0.94 -49.68 7.80
N VAL A 229 -0.73 -48.44 7.34
CA VAL A 229 -1.77 -47.43 7.13
C VAL A 229 -2.06 -47.34 5.63
N PRO A 230 -3.32 -47.49 5.19
CA PRO A 230 -3.65 -47.42 3.78
C PRO A 230 -3.42 -46.00 3.22
N ARG A 231 -3.03 -45.93 1.94
CA ARG A 231 -2.58 -44.69 1.26
C ARG A 231 -3.64 -43.58 1.22
N HIS A 232 -4.91 -43.95 1.13
CA HIS A 232 -6.01 -42.98 1.21
C HIS A 232 -6.09 -42.29 2.58
N ILE A 233 -5.75 -42.97 3.68
CA ILE A 233 -5.68 -42.36 5.01
C ILE A 233 -4.47 -41.41 5.13
N ILE A 234 -3.35 -41.75 4.47
CA ILE A 234 -2.16 -40.89 4.41
C ILE A 234 -2.49 -39.57 3.71
N ILE A 235 -3.05 -39.63 2.50
CA ILE A 235 -3.43 -38.45 1.74
C ILE A 235 -4.51 -37.65 2.48
N LEU A 236 -5.58 -38.30 2.94
CA LEU A 236 -6.68 -37.61 3.61
C LEU A 236 -6.23 -36.95 4.91
N GLY A 237 -5.36 -37.60 5.69
CA GLY A 237 -4.79 -37.02 6.90
C GLY A 237 -3.96 -35.76 6.62
N ASN A 238 -3.16 -35.79 5.54
CA ASN A 238 -2.37 -34.64 5.12
C ASN A 238 -3.24 -33.48 4.61
N VAL A 239 -4.24 -33.77 3.77
CA VAL A 239 -5.18 -32.74 3.26
C VAL A 239 -5.94 -32.09 4.42
N LEU A 240 -6.47 -32.87 5.35
CA LEU A 240 -7.18 -32.34 6.52
C LEU A 240 -6.25 -31.51 7.44
N GLY A 241 -4.99 -31.92 7.60
CA GLY A 241 -4.02 -31.16 8.40
C GLY A 241 -3.64 -29.81 7.77
N VAL A 242 -3.51 -29.75 6.45
CA VAL A 242 -3.30 -28.50 5.70
C VAL A 242 -4.55 -27.63 5.76
N TRP A 243 -5.72 -28.22 5.56
CA TRP A 243 -7.00 -27.52 5.63
C TRP A 243 -7.23 -26.85 7.00
N LEU A 244 -7.07 -27.60 8.10
CA LEU A 244 -7.18 -27.06 9.46
C LEU A 244 -6.20 -25.89 9.70
N SER A 245 -5.03 -26.00 9.10
CA SER A 245 -4.01 -24.98 9.18
C SER A 245 -4.35 -23.70 8.39
N SER A 246 -5.00 -23.83 7.24
CA SER A 246 -5.52 -22.70 6.46
C SER A 246 -6.77 -22.08 7.07
N MET A 247 -7.53 -22.82 7.87
CA MET A 247 -8.70 -22.27 8.56
C MET A 247 -8.34 -21.24 9.65
N ILE A 248 -7.13 -21.28 10.22
CA ILE A 248 -6.70 -20.30 11.24
C ILE A 248 -6.80 -18.85 10.73
N PRO A 249 -6.11 -18.46 9.63
CA PRO A 249 -6.24 -17.09 9.09
C PRO A 249 -7.65 -16.80 8.58
N VAL A 250 -8.38 -17.78 8.04
CA VAL A 250 -9.78 -17.60 7.60
C VAL A 250 -10.67 -17.22 8.78
N THR A 251 -10.57 -17.90 9.92
CA THR A 251 -11.36 -17.57 11.12
C THR A 251 -11.03 -16.18 11.64
N ILE A 252 -9.74 -15.82 11.70
CA ILE A 252 -9.32 -14.48 12.15
C ILE A 252 -9.91 -13.39 11.24
N LEU A 253 -9.80 -13.55 9.93
CA LEU A 253 -10.31 -12.58 8.97
C LEU A 253 -11.85 -12.55 8.95
N SER A 254 -12.51 -13.69 9.16
CA SER A 254 -13.98 -13.75 9.28
C SER A 254 -14.49 -13.01 10.51
N VAL A 255 -13.79 -13.12 11.65
CA VAL A 255 -14.11 -12.34 12.85
C VAL A 255 -13.93 -10.85 12.59
N LEU A 256 -12.87 -10.45 11.87
CA LEU A 256 -12.66 -9.05 11.48
C LEU A 256 -13.80 -8.55 10.56
N VAL A 257 -14.23 -9.35 9.59
CA VAL A 257 -15.33 -8.99 8.70
C VAL A 257 -16.65 -8.83 9.48
N THR A 258 -16.90 -9.64 10.52
CA THR A 258 -18.10 -9.50 11.37
C THR A 258 -18.14 -8.23 12.20
N THR A 259 -17.02 -7.54 12.41
CA THR A 259 -17.04 -6.26 13.16
C THR A 259 -17.65 -5.13 12.33
N VAL A 260 -17.83 -5.31 11.02
CA VAL A 260 -18.52 -4.37 10.14
C VAL A 260 -20.01 -4.76 10.11
N PRO A 261 -20.92 -3.88 10.59
CA PRO A 261 -22.35 -4.21 10.72
C PRO A 261 -23.01 -4.68 9.42
N LEU A 262 -22.66 -4.08 8.28
CA LEU A 262 -23.19 -4.45 6.95
C LEU A 262 -22.95 -5.93 6.62
N TYR A 263 -21.78 -6.45 6.97
CA TYR A 263 -21.35 -7.80 6.61
C TYR A 263 -21.81 -8.89 7.57
N ALA A 264 -22.33 -8.52 8.74
CA ALA A 264 -22.61 -9.44 9.84
C ALA A 264 -23.57 -10.58 9.42
N LYS A 265 -24.59 -10.26 8.61
CA LYS A 265 -25.57 -11.25 8.10
C LYS A 265 -24.94 -12.23 7.09
N GLY A 266 -23.92 -11.80 6.36
CA GLY A 266 -23.22 -12.55 5.32
C GLY A 266 -22.00 -13.36 5.78
N ALA A 267 -21.57 -13.18 7.03
CA ALA A 267 -20.34 -13.76 7.54
C ALA A 267 -20.36 -15.30 7.62
N ILE A 268 -21.50 -15.89 7.97
CA ILE A 268 -21.64 -17.35 8.04
C ILE A 268 -21.58 -18.00 6.65
N PRO A 269 -22.40 -17.60 5.66
CA PRO A 269 -22.32 -18.19 4.33
C PRO A 269 -20.95 -17.97 3.67
N SER A 270 -20.35 -16.77 3.81
CA SER A 270 -18.98 -16.54 3.33
C SER A 270 -17.96 -17.47 4.02
N PHE A 271 -18.05 -17.69 5.34
CA PHE A 271 -17.17 -18.63 6.05
C PHE A 271 -17.25 -20.06 5.52
N LEU A 272 -18.45 -20.54 5.20
CA LEU A 272 -18.66 -21.88 4.65
C LEU A 272 -18.05 -22.03 3.26
N VAL A 273 -18.27 -21.05 2.38
CA VAL A 273 -17.70 -21.00 1.02
C VAL A 273 -16.16 -20.99 1.11
N MET A 274 -15.60 -20.18 2.01
CA MET A 274 -14.15 -20.15 2.24
C MET A 274 -13.59 -21.47 2.76
N ALA A 275 -14.32 -22.16 3.64
CA ALA A 275 -13.91 -23.47 4.13
C ALA A 275 -13.84 -24.51 3.01
N VAL A 276 -14.79 -24.47 2.06
CA VAL A 276 -14.81 -25.33 0.86
C VAL A 276 -13.64 -25.01 -0.06
N LEU A 277 -13.44 -23.73 -0.37
CA LEU A 277 -12.30 -23.27 -1.17
C LEU A 277 -10.95 -23.66 -0.54
N ALA A 278 -10.80 -23.52 0.78
CA ALA A 278 -9.61 -23.94 1.50
C ALA A 278 -9.36 -25.44 1.40
N PHE A 279 -10.40 -26.26 1.42
CA PHE A 279 -10.27 -27.71 1.26
C PHE A 279 -9.79 -28.08 -0.15
N PHE A 280 -10.35 -27.42 -1.17
CA PHE A 280 -9.92 -27.57 -2.56
C PHE A 280 -8.44 -27.20 -2.76
N ILE A 281 -8.02 -26.04 -2.25
CA ILE A 281 -6.63 -25.60 -2.34
C ILE A 281 -5.71 -26.55 -1.56
N ALA A 282 -6.09 -27.02 -0.37
CA ALA A 282 -5.32 -28.00 0.39
C ALA A 282 -5.14 -29.32 -0.38
N ALA A 283 -6.20 -29.82 -1.03
CA ALA A 283 -6.13 -31.02 -1.86
C ALA A 283 -5.18 -30.85 -3.06
N LEU A 284 -5.25 -29.70 -3.73
CA LEU A 284 -4.40 -29.37 -4.87
C LEU A 284 -2.92 -29.22 -4.47
N VAL A 285 -2.63 -28.57 -3.35
CA VAL A 285 -1.25 -28.46 -2.84
C VAL A 285 -0.69 -29.85 -2.47
N VAL A 286 -1.49 -30.70 -1.83
CA VAL A 286 -1.06 -32.08 -1.51
C VAL A 286 -0.80 -32.88 -2.80
N LEU A 287 -1.63 -32.75 -3.82
CA LEU A 287 -1.41 -33.37 -5.13
C LEU A 287 -0.04 -32.96 -5.72
N ILE A 288 0.27 -31.66 -5.73
CA ILE A 288 1.55 -31.15 -6.22
C ILE A 288 2.72 -31.65 -5.35
N SER A 289 2.51 -31.70 -4.04
CA SER A 289 3.48 -32.25 -3.07
C SER A 289 3.76 -33.74 -3.34
N VAL A 290 2.75 -34.52 -3.73
CA VAL A 290 2.91 -35.93 -4.18
C VAL A 290 3.70 -36.00 -5.48
N MET A 291 3.44 -35.13 -6.45
CA MET A 291 4.14 -35.13 -7.74
C MET A 291 5.60 -34.69 -7.63
N SER A 292 5.93 -33.91 -6.60
CA SER A 292 7.23 -33.27 -6.45
C SER A 292 8.23 -34.12 -5.69
N SER A 293 9.52 -33.92 -5.99
CA SER A 293 10.63 -34.64 -5.36
C SER A 293 11.17 -33.96 -4.10
N ASN A 294 11.03 -32.64 -4.00
CA ASN A 294 11.48 -31.81 -2.87
C ASN A 294 10.60 -30.55 -2.73
N VAL A 295 10.76 -29.82 -1.63
CA VAL A 295 9.90 -28.66 -1.30
C VAL A 295 10.01 -27.55 -2.34
N ILE A 296 11.21 -27.26 -2.83
CA ILE A 296 11.47 -26.19 -3.81
C ILE A 296 10.75 -26.50 -5.13
N SER A 297 10.83 -27.75 -5.59
CA SER A 297 10.13 -28.22 -6.78
C SER A 297 8.61 -28.08 -6.61
N ALA A 298 8.06 -28.42 -5.44
CA ALA A 298 6.64 -28.30 -5.17
C ALA A 298 6.17 -26.84 -5.17
N GLN A 299 6.96 -25.93 -4.58
CA GLN A 299 6.67 -24.50 -4.59
C GLN A 299 6.76 -23.91 -6.01
N THR A 300 7.75 -24.33 -6.79
CA THR A 300 7.93 -23.84 -8.17
C THR A 300 6.79 -24.33 -9.07
N ALA A 301 6.37 -25.59 -8.93
CA ALA A 301 5.24 -26.14 -9.68
C ALA A 301 3.90 -25.48 -9.32
N PHE A 302 3.79 -24.90 -8.12
CA PHE A 302 2.60 -24.20 -7.68
C PHE A 302 2.48 -22.78 -8.28
N LEU A 303 3.60 -22.14 -8.67
CA LEU A 303 3.62 -20.75 -9.11
C LEU A 303 2.75 -20.47 -10.36
N PRO A 304 2.75 -21.27 -11.43
CA PRO A 304 1.86 -21.03 -12.57
C PRO A 304 0.38 -21.17 -12.21
N ILE A 305 0.03 -22.11 -11.32
CA ILE A 305 -1.34 -22.31 -10.83
C ILE A 305 -1.78 -21.13 -9.98
N PHE A 306 -0.87 -20.60 -9.16
CA PHE A 306 -1.10 -19.38 -8.40
C PHE A 306 -1.40 -18.17 -9.30
N LEU A 307 -0.63 -18.00 -10.38
CA LEU A 307 -0.88 -16.91 -11.33
C LEU A 307 -2.24 -17.05 -12.01
N ILE A 308 -2.62 -18.25 -12.47
CA ILE A 308 -3.94 -18.51 -13.05
C ILE A 308 -5.05 -18.14 -12.05
N PHE A 309 -4.90 -18.53 -10.79
CA PHE A 309 -5.89 -18.24 -9.76
C PHE A 309 -5.99 -16.74 -9.46
N ILE A 310 -4.87 -16.02 -9.39
CA ILE A 310 -4.90 -14.56 -9.22
C ILE A 310 -5.58 -13.90 -10.42
N THR A 311 -5.29 -14.32 -11.65
CA THR A 311 -5.95 -13.79 -12.85
C THR A 311 -7.46 -13.98 -12.76
N LEU A 312 -7.94 -15.16 -12.36
CA LEU A 312 -9.36 -15.42 -12.15
C LEU A 312 -9.97 -14.52 -11.06
N CYS A 313 -9.25 -14.25 -9.97
CA CYS A 313 -9.71 -13.32 -8.95
C CYS A 313 -9.80 -11.88 -9.46
N ILE A 314 -8.83 -11.42 -10.25
CA ILE A 314 -8.81 -10.07 -10.82
C ILE A 314 -9.98 -9.89 -11.79
N THR A 315 -10.27 -10.87 -12.64
CA THR A 315 -11.43 -10.80 -13.55
C THR A 315 -12.76 -10.69 -12.79
N CYS A 316 -12.88 -11.30 -11.61
CA CYS A 316 -14.06 -11.13 -10.76
C CYS A 316 -14.22 -9.69 -10.20
N MET A 317 -13.16 -8.89 -10.16
CA MET A 317 -13.19 -7.52 -9.63
C MET A 317 -13.65 -6.50 -10.68
N GLN A 318 -13.42 -6.80 -11.97
CA GLN A 318 -13.59 -5.84 -13.05
C GLN A 318 -15.05 -5.64 -13.46
N ASP A 319 -15.94 -6.63 -13.33
CA ASP A 319 -17.38 -6.40 -13.55
C ASP A 319 -18.34 -7.32 -12.75
N PRO A 320 -18.72 -6.99 -11.50
CA PRO A 320 -19.57 -7.86 -10.70
C PRO A 320 -20.99 -8.05 -11.24
N GLU A 321 -21.51 -7.10 -12.03
CA GLU A 321 -22.92 -7.08 -12.44
C GLU A 321 -23.11 -7.68 -13.86
N GLU A 322 -22.12 -7.61 -14.74
CA GLU A 322 -22.17 -8.22 -16.08
C GLU A 322 -21.91 -9.75 -16.04
N TYR A 323 -21.20 -10.26 -15.04
CA TYR A 323 -20.89 -11.69 -14.88
C TYR A 323 -21.89 -12.51 -14.06
N LEU A 324 -23.06 -11.93 -13.72
CA LEU A 324 -24.14 -12.64 -13.01
C LEU A 324 -24.77 -13.69 -13.94
N GLY A 325 -24.64 -14.97 -13.58
CA GLY A 325 -25.09 -16.09 -14.40
C GLY A 325 -24.23 -17.35 -14.22
N ILE A 326 -23.78 -17.95 -15.33
CA ILE A 326 -23.02 -19.22 -15.32
C ILE A 326 -21.75 -19.17 -14.45
N TYR A 327 -21.15 -18.00 -14.30
CA TYR A 327 -19.92 -17.80 -13.52
C TYR A 327 -20.11 -18.02 -12.02
N GLU A 328 -21.30 -17.75 -11.45
CA GLU A 328 -21.59 -18.04 -10.04
C GLU A 328 -21.56 -19.54 -9.74
N TYR A 329 -21.78 -20.38 -10.77
CA TYR A 329 -21.77 -21.83 -10.66
C TYR A 329 -20.39 -22.44 -10.90
N MET A 330 -19.45 -21.67 -11.46
CA MET A 330 -18.10 -22.16 -11.73
C MET A 330 -17.31 -22.39 -10.43
N PRO A 331 -16.45 -23.42 -10.40
CA PRO A 331 -15.53 -23.62 -9.28
C PRO A 331 -14.52 -22.48 -9.20
N LEU A 332 -14.12 -22.11 -7.99
CA LEU A 332 -13.22 -20.97 -7.70
C LEU A 332 -13.81 -19.59 -8.01
N TYR A 333 -14.33 -19.35 -9.23
CA TYR A 333 -14.99 -18.10 -9.62
C TYR A 333 -16.27 -17.87 -8.80
N GLY A 334 -17.13 -18.87 -8.73
CA GLY A 334 -18.35 -18.84 -7.91
C GLY A 334 -18.09 -18.85 -6.41
N GLN A 335 -16.96 -19.41 -5.96
CA GLN A 335 -16.54 -19.30 -4.55
C GLN A 335 -16.11 -17.86 -4.22
N TYR A 336 -15.39 -17.20 -5.13
CA TYR A 336 -14.96 -15.82 -4.98
C TYR A 336 -16.14 -14.85 -4.96
N LEU A 337 -17.00 -14.90 -6.00
CA LEU A 337 -18.22 -14.09 -6.07
C LEU A 337 -19.17 -14.42 -4.92
N GLY A 338 -19.26 -15.69 -4.55
CA GLY A 338 -20.09 -16.17 -3.45
C GLY A 338 -19.75 -15.54 -2.10
N ILE A 339 -18.47 -15.26 -1.83
CA ILE A 339 -18.05 -14.51 -0.63
C ILE A 339 -18.61 -13.09 -0.70
N ALA A 340 -18.41 -12.39 -1.82
CA ALA A 340 -18.83 -11.01 -2.01
C ALA A 340 -20.34 -10.83 -1.88
N ILE A 341 -21.10 -11.59 -2.67
CA ILE A 341 -22.57 -11.55 -2.72
C ILE A 341 -23.17 -11.89 -1.34
N SER A 342 -22.56 -12.85 -0.63
CA SER A 342 -22.99 -13.21 0.72
C SER A 342 -22.91 -12.03 1.69
N LEU A 343 -21.88 -11.19 1.57
CA LEU A 343 -21.62 -10.07 2.48
C LEU A 343 -22.51 -8.85 2.22
N THR A 344 -23.04 -8.68 1.00
CA THR A 344 -23.70 -7.43 0.59
C THR A 344 -25.19 -7.56 0.30
N SER A 345 -25.59 -8.55 -0.50
CA SER A 345 -26.89 -8.56 -1.20
C SER A 345 -27.77 -9.76 -0.85
N GLY A 346 -27.35 -10.54 0.16
CA GLY A 346 -27.98 -11.81 0.51
C GLY A 346 -27.46 -12.93 -0.39
N ALA A 347 -27.14 -14.07 0.21
CA ALA A 347 -26.54 -15.19 -0.49
C ALA A 347 -27.51 -15.82 -1.50
N ASN A 348 -27.12 -15.94 -2.77
CA ASN A 348 -27.76 -16.84 -3.74
C ASN A 348 -27.47 -18.30 -3.35
N ILE A 349 -28.25 -18.83 -2.42
CA ILE A 349 -28.05 -20.15 -1.81
C ILE A 349 -27.93 -21.27 -2.87
N PRO A 350 -28.79 -21.33 -3.92
CA PRO A 350 -28.61 -22.32 -4.99
C PRO A 350 -27.25 -22.25 -5.69
N ALA A 351 -26.79 -21.07 -6.09
CA ALA A 351 -25.51 -20.92 -6.78
C ALA A 351 -24.33 -21.27 -5.86
N LEU A 352 -24.37 -20.84 -4.58
CA LEU A 352 -23.37 -21.21 -3.58
C LEU A 352 -23.29 -22.71 -3.36
N ILE A 353 -24.43 -23.40 -3.27
CA ILE A 353 -24.48 -24.85 -3.09
C ILE A 353 -23.86 -25.55 -4.30
N VAL A 354 -24.27 -25.18 -5.51
CA VAL A 354 -23.77 -25.82 -6.74
C VAL A 354 -22.26 -25.56 -6.90
N SER A 355 -21.81 -24.31 -6.77
CA SER A 355 -20.38 -23.98 -6.84
C SER A 355 -19.57 -24.73 -5.78
N SER A 356 -20.11 -24.85 -4.56
CA SER A 356 -19.43 -25.57 -3.48
C SER A 356 -19.38 -27.07 -3.73
N ILE A 357 -20.45 -27.67 -4.27
CA ILE A 357 -20.46 -29.08 -4.67
C ILE A 357 -19.44 -29.34 -5.77
N VAL A 358 -19.42 -28.52 -6.82
CA VAL A 358 -18.47 -28.68 -7.94
C VAL A 358 -17.02 -28.51 -7.44
N THR A 359 -16.78 -27.53 -6.55
CA THR A 359 -15.46 -27.31 -5.93
C THR A 359 -15.03 -28.49 -5.05
N LEU A 360 -15.95 -29.08 -4.27
CA LEU A 360 -15.69 -30.29 -3.49
C LEU A 360 -15.43 -31.50 -4.39
N LEU A 361 -16.17 -31.67 -5.49
CA LEU A 361 -15.94 -32.75 -6.45
C LEU A 361 -14.53 -32.67 -7.05
N LEU A 362 -14.06 -31.47 -7.40
CA LEU A 362 -12.69 -31.25 -7.84
C LEU A 362 -11.67 -31.54 -6.74
N ALA A 363 -11.96 -31.18 -5.49
CA ALA A 363 -11.11 -31.50 -4.35
C ALA A 363 -11.00 -33.02 -4.14
N PHE A 364 -12.12 -33.74 -4.20
CA PHE A 364 -12.14 -35.20 -4.11
C PHE A 364 -11.45 -35.87 -5.29
N LEU A 365 -11.56 -35.31 -6.50
CA LEU A 365 -10.81 -35.77 -7.66
C LEU A 365 -9.30 -35.58 -7.44
N ALA A 366 -8.86 -34.43 -6.92
CA ALA A 366 -7.45 -34.20 -6.59
C ALA A 366 -6.93 -35.16 -5.52
N VAL A 367 -7.75 -35.46 -4.49
CA VAL A 367 -7.45 -36.48 -3.48
C VAL A 367 -7.34 -37.86 -4.13
N TYR A 368 -8.30 -38.24 -4.98
CA TYR A 368 -8.30 -39.53 -5.68
C TYR A 368 -7.05 -39.71 -6.55
N VAL A 369 -6.72 -38.70 -7.35
CA VAL A 369 -5.49 -38.69 -8.18
C VAL A 369 -4.26 -38.78 -7.30
N SER A 370 -4.20 -38.03 -6.19
CA SER A 370 -3.08 -38.09 -5.24
C SER A 370 -2.87 -39.51 -4.67
N VAL A 371 -3.96 -40.22 -4.34
CA VAL A 371 -3.90 -41.60 -3.87
C VAL A 371 -3.36 -42.53 -4.97
N ARG A 372 -3.88 -42.40 -6.20
CA ARG A 372 -3.42 -43.20 -7.35
C ARG A 372 -1.96 -42.94 -7.72
N LEU A 373 -1.49 -41.71 -7.57
CA LEU A 373 -0.08 -41.40 -7.82
C LEU A 373 0.85 -42.07 -6.83
N LEU A 374 0.43 -42.26 -5.56
CA LEU A 374 1.20 -43.05 -4.60
C LEU A 374 1.29 -44.53 -4.99
N ASP A 375 0.37 -45.04 -5.80
CA ASP A 375 0.42 -46.41 -6.37
C ASP A 375 1.45 -46.59 -7.47
N SER A 376 1.98 -45.50 -8.02
CA SER A 376 3.06 -45.54 -9.00
C SER A 376 4.44 -45.44 -8.33
N GLU A 377 5.32 -46.39 -8.64
CA GLU A 377 6.71 -46.44 -8.16
C GLU A 377 7.50 -45.15 -8.49
N ARG A 378 7.17 -44.51 -9.62
CA ARG A 378 7.75 -43.23 -10.05
C ARG A 378 7.61 -42.10 -9.01
N PHE A 379 6.58 -42.14 -8.17
CA PHE A 379 6.27 -41.06 -7.21
C PHE A 379 6.55 -41.46 -5.75
N THR A 380 6.98 -42.69 -5.49
CA THR A 380 7.27 -43.21 -4.15
C THR A 380 8.77 -43.36 -3.87
N VAL A 381 9.60 -43.56 -4.91
CA VAL A 381 11.06 -43.71 -4.77
C VAL A 381 11.77 -42.39 -5.07
N SER A 382 12.51 -41.84 -4.10
CA SER A 382 13.40 -40.71 -4.35
C SER A 382 14.71 -41.20 -4.99
N VAL A 383 15.04 -40.68 -6.17
CA VAL A 383 16.18 -41.08 -7.03
C VAL A 383 17.52 -40.52 -6.53
N MET A 384 17.81 -40.54 -5.23
CA MET A 384 19.17 -40.26 -4.75
C MET A 384 19.53 -41.22 -3.64
N SER A 385 20.53 -42.06 -3.91
CA SER A 385 21.11 -42.93 -2.90
C SER A 385 21.71 -42.07 -1.78
N ALA A 386 21.71 -42.58 -0.55
CA ALA A 386 22.37 -41.89 0.57
C ALA A 386 23.84 -41.56 0.27
N SER A 387 24.49 -42.42 -0.54
CA SER A 387 25.86 -42.27 -1.06
C SER A 387 26.05 -40.97 -1.85
N ASP A 388 25.13 -40.61 -2.76
CA ASP A 388 25.28 -39.43 -3.62
C ASP A 388 25.17 -38.12 -2.83
N LYS A 389 24.37 -38.11 -1.75
CA LYS A 389 24.23 -36.96 -0.85
C LYS A 389 25.43 -36.80 0.08
N GLU A 390 26.05 -37.88 0.53
CA GLU A 390 27.28 -37.84 1.32
C GLU A 390 28.45 -37.32 0.48
N LEU A 391 28.56 -37.76 -0.78
CA LEU A 391 29.58 -37.26 -1.71
C LEU A 391 29.44 -35.75 -1.95
N LEU A 392 28.23 -35.27 -2.23
CA LEU A 392 27.96 -33.84 -2.43
C LEU A 392 28.11 -33.00 -1.16
N ARG A 393 27.85 -33.58 0.02
CA ARG A 393 28.12 -32.92 1.32
C ARG A 393 29.63 -32.80 1.56
N ALA A 394 30.38 -33.86 1.31
CA ALA A 394 31.83 -33.87 1.44
C ALA A 394 32.49 -32.86 0.48
N GLU A 395 32.03 -32.78 -0.78
CA GLU A 395 32.51 -31.79 -1.75
C GLU A 395 32.17 -30.35 -1.32
N ARG A 396 30.96 -30.10 -0.80
CA ARG A 396 30.55 -28.77 -0.30
C ARG A 396 31.29 -28.38 0.97
N GLU A 397 31.63 -29.33 1.84
CA GLU A 397 32.43 -29.10 3.04
C GLU A 397 33.89 -28.83 2.70
N GLN A 398 34.48 -29.55 1.75
CA GLN A 398 35.81 -29.24 1.20
C GLN A 398 35.85 -27.86 0.49
N ALA A 399 34.82 -27.50 -0.27
CA ALA A 399 34.70 -26.19 -0.91
C ALA A 399 34.49 -25.04 0.11
N ARG A 400 33.87 -25.33 1.28
CA ARG A 400 33.71 -24.36 2.38
C ARG A 400 34.96 -24.22 3.23
N ALA A 401 35.65 -25.32 3.51
CA ALA A 401 36.90 -25.33 4.27
C ALA A 401 38.02 -24.58 3.53
N SER A 402 38.11 -24.74 2.21
CA SER A 402 39.07 -23.98 1.38
C SER A 402 38.74 -22.48 1.26
N ARG A 403 37.46 -22.08 1.37
CA ARG A 403 37.03 -20.67 1.33
C ARG A 403 37.10 -19.94 2.67
N ASN A 404 36.92 -20.63 3.80
CA ASN A 404 36.88 -20.00 5.12
C ASN A 404 38.26 -19.57 5.64
N ASN A 405 39.34 -20.24 5.23
CA ASN A 405 40.69 -19.95 5.73
C ASN A 405 41.36 -18.69 5.13
N LYS A 406 40.71 -17.97 4.21
CA LYS A 406 41.26 -16.77 3.54
C LYS A 406 40.51 -15.46 3.82
N ARG A 407 39.39 -15.46 4.57
CA ARG A 407 38.41 -14.36 4.54
C ARG A 407 38.15 -13.61 5.86
N LEU A 408 38.81 -13.98 6.95
CA LEU A 408 38.45 -13.53 8.30
C LEU A 408 39.27 -12.37 8.88
N SER A 409 40.17 -11.74 8.12
CA SER A 409 41.13 -10.78 8.71
C SER A 409 41.13 -9.32 8.21
N SER A 410 40.12 -8.80 7.48
CA SER A 410 40.09 -7.35 7.18
C SER A 410 38.75 -6.74 6.70
N ARG A 411 37.59 -7.27 7.11
CA ARG A 411 36.31 -6.66 6.68
C ARG A 411 36.00 -5.39 7.45
N ALA A 412 35.76 -4.30 6.72
CA ALA A 412 35.44 -2.99 7.29
C ALA A 412 34.21 -3.06 8.20
N SER A 413 34.32 -2.47 9.40
CA SER A 413 33.20 -2.25 10.32
C SER A 413 32.61 -0.85 10.11
N VAL A 414 31.29 -0.77 10.01
CA VAL A 414 30.52 0.49 10.08
C VAL A 414 29.94 0.58 11.49
N PHE A 415 30.01 1.75 12.14
CA PHE A 415 29.58 1.95 13.53
C PHE A 415 30.25 1.03 14.56
N GLY A 416 31.38 0.39 14.21
CA GLY A 416 31.99 -0.65 15.04
C GLY A 416 31.22 -1.97 15.10
N PHE A 417 30.19 -2.17 14.27
CA PHE A 417 29.37 -3.38 14.25
C PHE A 417 30.21 -4.65 13.98
N LYS A 418 30.07 -5.66 14.85
CA LYS A 418 30.73 -6.97 14.72
C LYS A 418 29.71 -8.11 14.79
N PRO A 419 29.57 -8.96 13.76
CA PRO A 419 28.53 -9.99 13.74
C PRO A 419 28.79 -11.12 14.75
N LYS A 420 27.83 -11.39 15.65
CA LYS A 420 27.82 -12.51 16.62
C LYS A 420 27.61 -13.92 16.02
N GLY A 421 27.50 -14.07 14.69
CA GLY A 421 27.31 -15.37 14.05
C GLY A 421 27.21 -15.31 12.53
N SER A 422 27.42 -16.46 11.87
CA SER A 422 27.35 -16.60 10.41
C SER A 422 25.95 -17.09 9.98
N LEU A 423 25.12 -16.21 9.43
CA LEU A 423 23.94 -16.62 8.66
C LEU A 423 24.37 -17.21 7.30
N ASN A 424 23.66 -18.23 6.82
CA ASN A 424 23.81 -18.74 5.45
C ASN A 424 23.63 -17.58 4.45
N GLY A 425 24.42 -17.54 3.37
CA GLY A 425 24.45 -16.40 2.44
C GLY A 425 23.12 -16.08 1.78
N LEU A 426 22.35 -17.11 1.44
CA LEU A 426 21.00 -16.96 0.89
C LEU A 426 20.03 -16.37 1.93
N SER A 427 20.01 -16.93 3.14
CA SER A 427 19.17 -16.43 4.25
C SER A 427 19.51 -14.99 4.61
N PHE A 428 20.79 -14.62 4.65
CA PHE A 428 21.21 -13.24 4.88
C PHE A 428 20.66 -12.30 3.80
N SER A 429 20.84 -12.64 2.53
CA SER A 429 20.44 -11.79 1.41
C SER A 429 18.93 -11.62 1.36
N ILE A 430 18.17 -12.72 1.46
CA ILE A 430 16.70 -12.69 1.55
C ILE A 430 16.25 -11.81 2.71
N THR A 431 16.89 -11.93 3.87
CA THR A 431 16.53 -11.18 5.07
C THR A 431 16.80 -9.68 4.93
N GLN A 432 17.90 -9.27 4.30
CA GLN A 432 18.21 -7.84 4.12
C GLN A 432 17.38 -7.20 3.00
N LEU A 433 17.00 -7.98 1.98
CA LEU A 433 16.21 -7.50 0.84
C LEU A 433 14.71 -7.46 1.12
N LEU A 434 14.13 -8.55 1.63
CA LEU A 434 12.67 -8.67 1.76
C LEU A 434 12.12 -7.99 2.99
N ARG A 435 12.92 -7.84 4.07
CA ARG A 435 12.39 -7.32 5.32
C ARG A 435 11.99 -5.85 5.25
N PRO A 436 12.79 -4.94 4.65
CA PRO A 436 12.33 -3.58 4.36
C PRO A 436 10.99 -3.53 3.64
N LEU A 437 10.84 -4.34 2.58
CA LEU A 437 9.61 -4.44 1.81
C LEU A 437 8.44 -4.90 2.68
N ILE A 438 8.60 -5.99 3.44
CA ILE A 438 7.53 -6.53 4.30
C ILE A 438 7.11 -5.51 5.36
N LEU A 439 8.06 -4.82 6.01
CA LEU A 439 7.74 -3.85 7.05
C LEU A 439 6.99 -2.65 6.46
N LEU A 440 7.51 -2.04 5.39
CA LEU A 440 6.82 -0.95 4.71
C LEU A 440 5.43 -1.37 4.25
N SER A 441 5.30 -2.49 3.53
CA SER A 441 4.00 -2.95 3.05
C SER A 441 2.99 -3.16 4.18
N VAL A 442 3.38 -3.82 5.28
CA VAL A 442 2.44 -4.07 6.39
C VAL A 442 2.03 -2.77 7.08
N PHE A 443 2.99 -1.91 7.43
CA PHE A 443 2.68 -0.70 8.19
C PHE A 443 2.02 0.38 7.34
N GLN A 444 2.42 0.55 6.07
CA GLN A 444 1.77 1.51 5.16
C GLN A 444 0.34 1.09 4.82
N LEU A 445 0.06 -0.21 4.63
CA LEU A 445 -1.32 -0.68 4.43
C LEU A 445 -2.21 -0.40 5.65
N ILE A 446 -1.67 -0.58 6.85
CA ILE A 446 -2.36 -0.22 8.09
C ILE A 446 -2.60 1.29 8.16
N SER A 447 -1.62 2.10 7.77
CA SER A 447 -1.71 3.55 7.73
C SER A 447 -2.77 4.07 6.76
N LEU A 448 -3.20 3.29 5.76
CA LEU A 448 -4.30 3.67 4.87
C LEU A 448 -5.68 3.54 5.53
N ILE A 449 -5.83 2.76 6.60
CA ILE A 449 -7.16 2.52 7.21
C ILE A 449 -7.79 3.81 7.75
N PRO A 450 -7.11 4.63 8.58
CA PRO A 450 -7.71 5.85 9.12
C PRO A 450 -8.23 6.84 8.06
N PRO A 451 -7.46 7.25 7.03
CA PRO A 451 -7.97 8.18 6.03
C PRO A 451 -9.10 7.56 5.20
N LEU A 452 -9.06 6.27 4.87
CA LEU A 452 -10.17 5.61 4.18
C LEU A 452 -11.47 5.63 5.02
N LEU A 453 -11.38 5.58 6.35
CA LEU A 453 -12.56 5.72 7.21
C LEU A 453 -13.06 7.16 7.36
N MET A 454 -12.21 8.14 7.03
CA MET A 454 -12.49 9.57 7.17
C MET A 454 -12.82 10.26 5.84
N THR A 455 -12.55 9.61 4.72
CA THR A 455 -12.82 10.12 3.38
C THR A 455 -14.28 9.87 3.01
N ASP A 456 -14.90 10.80 2.28
CA ASP A 456 -16.27 10.65 1.81
C ASP A 456 -16.40 9.37 0.97
N GLY A 457 -17.39 8.54 1.33
CA GLY A 457 -17.53 7.24 0.70
C GLY A 457 -17.95 7.30 -0.77
N GLU A 458 -18.54 8.41 -1.21
CA GLU A 458 -18.79 8.71 -2.63
C GLU A 458 -17.47 8.89 -3.40
N TYR A 459 -16.54 9.67 -2.85
CA TYR A 459 -15.20 9.88 -3.44
C TYR A 459 -14.39 8.59 -3.51
N LEU A 460 -14.43 7.78 -2.44
CA LEU A 460 -13.79 6.45 -2.43
C LEU A 460 -14.42 5.50 -3.45
N THR A 461 -15.73 5.59 -3.64
CA THR A 461 -16.46 4.80 -4.63
C THR A 461 -16.02 5.18 -6.04
N ASN A 462 -15.90 6.47 -6.36
CA ASN A 462 -15.44 6.94 -7.68
C ASN A 462 -13.98 6.53 -7.95
N ILE A 463 -13.10 6.61 -6.94
CA ILE A 463 -11.74 6.06 -7.05
C ILE A 463 -11.78 4.57 -7.39
N MET A 464 -12.61 3.78 -6.72
CA MET A 464 -12.68 2.35 -6.96
C MET A 464 -13.26 2.02 -8.34
N TYR A 465 -14.24 2.79 -8.83
CA TYR A 465 -14.72 2.69 -10.22
C TYR A 465 -13.61 3.04 -11.22
N SER A 466 -12.82 4.09 -10.97
CA SER A 466 -11.69 4.46 -11.85
C SER A 466 -10.58 3.39 -11.88
N LEU A 467 -10.39 2.63 -10.78
CA LEU A 467 -9.47 1.50 -10.73
C LEU A 467 -10.04 0.23 -11.41
N ARG A 468 -11.37 0.15 -11.54
CA ARG A 468 -12.08 -0.95 -12.15
C ARG A 468 -12.01 -0.89 -13.69
N GLU A 469 -12.05 0.32 -14.26
CA GLU A 469 -12.03 0.57 -15.71
C GLU A 469 -10.62 0.68 -16.32
N VAL A 470 -9.59 0.18 -15.61
CA VAL A 470 -8.21 0.28 -16.09
C VAL A 470 -7.90 -0.77 -17.17
N ASP A 471 -7.63 -0.29 -18.38
CA ASP A 471 -7.26 -1.12 -19.54
C ASP A 471 -5.76 -1.44 -19.62
N THR A 472 -4.88 -0.54 -19.13
CA THR A 472 -3.44 -0.71 -19.25
C THR A 472 -2.71 -0.62 -17.92
N VAL A 473 -1.53 -1.24 -17.85
CA VAL A 473 -0.64 -1.15 -16.68
C VAL A 473 -0.29 0.32 -16.35
N SER A 474 -0.19 1.19 -17.36
CA SER A 474 0.04 2.63 -17.15
C SER A 474 -1.12 3.30 -16.41
N ASP A 475 -2.36 2.98 -16.74
CA ASP A 475 -3.51 3.61 -16.07
C ASP A 475 -3.59 3.18 -14.61
N ILE A 476 -3.12 1.97 -14.26
CA ILE A 476 -3.02 1.52 -12.86
C ILE A 476 -2.07 2.44 -12.09
N PHE A 477 -0.91 2.75 -12.69
CA PHE A 477 0.06 3.64 -12.07
C PHE A 477 -0.46 5.08 -11.95
N VAL A 478 -1.16 5.59 -12.97
CA VAL A 478 -1.74 6.94 -12.96
C VAL A 478 -2.86 7.04 -11.92
N SER A 479 -3.81 6.10 -11.92
CA SER A 479 -4.89 6.07 -10.92
C SER A 479 -4.33 5.90 -9.51
N GLY A 480 -3.34 5.02 -9.31
CA GLY A 480 -2.64 4.88 -8.04
C GLY A 480 -1.95 6.17 -7.58
N ALA A 481 -1.30 6.88 -8.50
CA ALA A 481 -0.66 8.17 -8.23
C ALA A 481 -1.67 9.23 -7.79
N ASN A 482 -2.81 9.33 -8.47
CA ASN A 482 -3.87 10.29 -8.14
C ASN A 482 -4.46 10.02 -6.75
N ILE A 483 -4.69 8.74 -6.42
CA ILE A 483 -5.17 8.33 -5.08
C ILE A 483 -4.18 8.75 -4.01
N ILE A 484 -2.89 8.46 -4.21
CA ILE A 484 -1.84 8.83 -3.26
C ILE A 484 -1.76 10.36 -3.12
N GLY A 485 -1.84 11.11 -4.22
CA GLY A 485 -1.85 12.58 -4.20
C GLY A 485 -3.00 13.15 -3.38
N VAL A 486 -4.21 12.61 -3.54
CA VAL A 486 -5.35 13.05 -2.73
C VAL A 486 -5.18 12.64 -1.27
N LEU A 487 -4.74 11.42 -0.99
CA LEU A 487 -4.44 11.00 0.39
C LEU A 487 -3.40 11.92 1.03
N MET A 488 -2.35 12.31 0.31
CA MET A 488 -1.30 13.25 0.79
C MET A 488 -1.88 14.63 1.13
N SER A 489 -2.98 15.05 0.52
CA SER A 489 -3.69 16.28 0.88
C SER A 489 -4.54 16.17 2.16
N THR A 490 -4.64 14.98 2.77
CA THR A 490 -5.42 14.77 4.00
C THR A 490 -4.52 14.70 5.25
N PRO A 491 -4.79 15.50 6.31
CA PRO A 491 -4.05 15.41 7.56
C PRO A 491 -4.09 14.01 8.19
N ALA A 492 -5.23 13.32 8.08
CA ALA A 492 -5.43 11.99 8.65
C ALA A 492 -4.46 10.95 8.08
N PHE A 493 -4.24 10.95 6.76
CA PHE A 493 -3.30 10.05 6.11
C PHE A 493 -1.85 10.37 6.49
N LEU A 494 -1.47 11.65 6.52
CA LEU A 494 -0.10 12.03 6.90
C LEU A 494 0.23 11.61 8.34
N LEU A 495 -0.71 11.79 9.27
CA LEU A 495 -0.55 11.36 10.66
C LEU A 495 -0.49 9.84 10.78
N SER A 496 -1.37 9.11 10.09
CA SER A 496 -1.36 7.63 10.12
C SER A 496 -0.11 7.05 9.46
N MET A 497 0.40 7.66 8.39
CA MET A 497 1.67 7.31 7.76
C MET A 497 2.85 7.58 8.69
N GLY A 498 2.89 8.75 9.32
CA GLY A 498 3.89 9.08 10.34
C GLY A 498 3.92 8.05 11.48
N LEU A 499 2.76 7.62 11.97
CA LEU A 499 2.64 6.54 12.96
C LEU A 499 3.17 5.19 12.42
N GLY A 500 2.88 4.87 11.17
CA GLY A 500 3.42 3.68 10.49
C GLY A 500 4.95 3.67 10.49
N TYR A 501 5.57 4.80 10.15
CA TYR A 501 7.02 4.95 10.18
C TYR A 501 7.61 4.82 11.59
N ILE A 502 6.95 5.38 12.61
CA ILE A 502 7.34 5.19 14.03
C ILE A 502 7.37 3.70 14.39
N LEU A 503 6.35 2.93 13.98
CA LEU A 503 6.29 1.51 14.29
C LEU A 503 7.41 0.72 13.60
N ILE A 504 7.82 1.11 12.39
CA ILE A 504 8.97 0.52 11.70
C ILE A 504 10.27 0.83 12.45
N ASP A 505 10.46 2.09 12.85
CA ASP A 505 11.63 2.51 13.63
C ASP A 505 11.73 1.76 14.96
N LEU A 506 10.63 1.71 15.69
CA LEU A 506 10.53 0.94 16.94
C LEU A 506 10.83 -0.52 16.70
N TRP A 507 10.35 -1.12 15.61
CA TRP A 507 10.66 -2.50 15.27
C TRP A 507 12.17 -2.72 15.10
N TYR A 508 12.88 -1.85 14.39
CA TYR A 508 14.34 -1.93 14.23
C TYR A 508 15.09 -1.72 15.55
N ILE A 509 14.67 -0.74 16.35
CA ILE A 509 15.25 -0.44 17.67
C ILE A 509 15.08 -1.64 18.61
N LEU A 510 13.85 -2.14 18.78
CA LEU A 510 13.53 -3.29 19.64
C LEU A 510 14.28 -4.53 19.18
N ARG A 511 14.39 -4.74 17.86
CA ARG A 511 15.15 -5.85 17.31
C ARG A 511 16.62 -5.81 17.69
N VAL A 512 17.25 -4.65 17.54
CA VAL A 512 18.67 -4.48 17.85
C VAL A 512 18.93 -4.63 19.35
N LEU A 513 18.07 -4.04 20.19
CA LEU A 513 18.21 -4.10 21.64
C LEU A 513 17.92 -5.49 22.23
N PHE A 514 16.77 -6.09 21.88
CA PHE A 514 16.30 -7.31 22.56
C PHE A 514 16.74 -8.60 21.87
N PHE A 515 16.72 -8.64 20.54
CA PHE A 515 17.01 -9.86 19.78
C PHE A 515 18.50 -9.98 19.44
N GLU A 516 19.11 -8.89 18.99
CA GLU A 516 20.53 -8.90 18.61
C GLU A 516 21.47 -8.50 19.78
N ARG A 517 20.91 -7.85 20.80
CA ARG A 517 21.60 -7.40 22.02
C ARG A 517 22.83 -6.56 21.72
N TYR A 518 22.69 -5.58 20.83
CA TYR A 518 23.72 -4.55 20.59
C TYR A 518 23.26 -3.21 21.18
N PRO A 519 24.20 -2.35 21.60
CA PRO A 519 23.88 -0.95 21.85
C PRO A 519 23.44 -0.28 20.55
N LEU A 520 22.57 0.74 20.65
CA LEU A 520 22.02 1.44 19.48
C LEU A 520 23.10 2.16 18.65
N SER A 521 24.16 2.62 19.29
CA SER A 521 25.33 3.19 18.62
C SER A 521 25.95 2.21 17.63
N GLU A 522 26.21 0.96 18.02
CA GLU A 522 26.85 -0.03 17.16
C GLU A 522 25.86 -0.72 16.20
N GLY A 523 24.63 -0.97 16.67
CA GLY A 523 23.66 -1.76 15.92
C GLY A 523 22.88 -0.98 14.86
N LEU A 524 22.74 0.35 15.06
CA LEU A 524 21.99 1.27 14.21
C LEU A 524 22.71 2.61 13.93
N GLY A 525 23.87 2.89 14.53
CA GLY A 525 24.51 4.21 14.38
C GLY A 525 23.79 5.32 15.15
N LEU A 526 23.03 4.98 16.21
CA LEU A 526 22.27 5.93 17.03
C LEU A 526 22.91 6.09 18.44
N PRO A 527 24.04 6.80 18.57
CA PRO A 527 24.62 7.09 19.88
C PRO A 527 23.73 8.06 20.67
N LEU A 528 23.28 7.63 21.84
CA LEU A 528 22.50 8.43 22.79
C LEU A 528 23.44 9.15 23.76
N ASP A 529 24.07 10.23 23.29
CA ASP A 529 24.94 11.10 24.09
C ASP A 529 24.40 12.53 24.19
N ARG A 530 25.07 13.39 24.97
CA ARG A 530 24.66 14.81 25.15
C ARG A 530 24.70 15.63 23.85
N ARG A 531 25.29 15.11 22.76
CA ARG A 531 25.45 15.81 21.48
C ARG A 531 24.36 15.46 20.47
N VAL A 532 23.40 14.60 20.80
CA VAL A 532 22.30 14.23 19.88
C VAL A 532 21.62 15.46 19.29
N PHE A 533 21.25 16.44 20.12
CA PHE A 533 20.62 17.68 19.65
C PHE A 533 21.51 18.47 18.66
N SER A 534 22.80 18.63 18.98
CA SER A 534 23.75 19.33 18.12
C SER A 534 23.95 18.61 16.78
N ARG A 535 23.99 17.27 16.79
CA ARG A 535 24.09 16.46 15.58
C ARG A 535 22.81 16.54 14.74
N TYR A 536 21.65 16.49 15.37
CA TYR A 536 20.37 16.66 14.70
C TYR A 536 20.27 18.05 14.04
N ALA A 537 20.61 19.11 14.76
CA ALA A 537 20.67 20.47 14.23
C ALA A 537 21.66 20.60 13.05
N THR A 538 22.82 19.94 13.13
CA THR A 538 23.77 19.87 12.01
C THR A 538 23.14 19.22 10.79
N GLY A 539 22.43 18.11 10.98
CA GLY A 539 21.68 17.45 9.90
C GLY A 539 20.63 18.37 9.30
N MET A 540 19.85 19.07 10.12
CA MET A 540 18.84 20.02 9.63
C MET A 540 19.45 21.10 8.73
N LEU A 541 20.59 21.66 9.12
CA LEU A 541 21.31 22.65 8.32
C LEU A 541 21.84 22.08 7.01
N VAL A 542 22.36 20.84 7.03
CA VAL A 542 22.85 20.16 5.82
C VAL A 542 21.70 19.91 4.85
N GLY A 543 20.59 19.32 5.31
CA GLY A 543 19.42 19.04 4.45
C GLY A 543 18.83 20.30 3.84
N SER A 544 18.54 21.30 4.68
CA SER A 544 17.99 22.58 4.21
C SER A 544 18.96 23.29 3.27
N GLY A 545 20.26 23.30 3.58
CA GLY A 545 21.28 23.96 2.78
C GLY A 545 21.44 23.36 1.39
N LEU A 546 21.33 22.03 1.26
CA LEU A 546 21.35 21.35 -0.04
C LEU A 546 20.14 21.75 -0.89
N ILE A 547 18.93 21.76 -0.30
CA ILE A 547 17.72 22.16 -1.03
C ILE A 547 17.72 23.65 -1.38
N PHE A 548 18.14 24.54 -0.48
CA PHE A 548 18.25 25.96 -0.80
C PHE A 548 19.28 26.22 -1.91
N ALA A 549 20.36 25.44 -1.99
CA ALA A 549 21.28 25.52 -3.12
C ALA A 549 20.61 25.11 -4.43
N VAL A 550 19.83 24.02 -4.44
CA VAL A 550 19.05 23.58 -5.61
C VAL A 550 18.02 24.64 -6.01
N PHE A 551 17.23 25.11 -5.04
CA PHE A 551 16.23 26.15 -5.24
C PHE A 551 16.87 27.42 -5.82
N GLY A 552 18.01 27.86 -5.28
CA GLY A 552 18.77 28.99 -5.80
C GLY A 552 19.22 28.80 -7.25
N VAL A 553 19.69 27.61 -7.62
CA VAL A 553 20.02 27.28 -9.02
C VAL A 553 18.79 27.40 -9.90
N LEU A 554 17.64 26.86 -9.50
CA LEU A 554 16.40 26.90 -10.27
C LEU A 554 15.86 28.33 -10.44
N VAL A 555 15.91 29.15 -9.39
CA VAL A 555 15.49 30.56 -9.45
C VAL A 555 16.43 31.36 -10.38
N VAL A 556 17.75 31.25 -10.17
CA VAL A 556 18.73 32.03 -10.95
C VAL A 556 18.75 31.62 -12.43
N SER A 557 18.50 30.36 -12.73
CA SER A 557 18.38 29.86 -14.12
C SER A 557 17.01 30.10 -14.75
N GLY A 558 16.11 30.82 -14.07
CA GLY A 558 14.78 31.18 -14.57
C GLY A 558 13.86 29.99 -14.81
N GLN A 559 14.07 28.87 -14.11
CA GLN A 559 13.27 27.66 -14.27
C GLN A 559 11.98 27.70 -13.44
N ILE A 560 11.99 28.46 -12.34
CA ILE A 560 10.86 28.59 -11.42
C ILE A 560 10.58 30.06 -11.11
N ARG A 561 9.31 30.37 -10.86
CA ARG A 561 8.82 31.68 -10.43
C ARG A 561 8.18 31.55 -9.05
N ILE A 562 8.45 32.51 -8.18
CA ILE A 562 7.78 32.62 -6.88
C ILE A 562 6.50 33.42 -7.09
N THR A 563 5.36 32.82 -6.78
CA THR A 563 4.03 33.41 -7.01
C THR A 563 3.39 33.97 -5.74
N GLY A 564 3.87 33.57 -4.56
CA GLY A 564 3.37 34.09 -3.30
C GLY A 564 4.07 33.53 -2.07
N TYR A 565 3.59 33.97 -0.91
CA TYR A 565 4.09 33.57 0.40
C TYR A 565 2.95 33.43 1.41
N GLY A 566 3.11 32.52 2.36
CA GLY A 566 2.22 32.35 3.50
C GLY A 566 1.50 31.01 3.50
N ILE A 567 0.91 30.69 4.64
CA ILE A 567 0.09 29.49 4.83
C ILE A 567 -1.26 29.98 5.37
N ALA A 568 -2.36 29.63 4.70
CA ALA A 568 -3.68 29.99 5.20
C ALA A 568 -3.94 29.27 6.54
N LEU A 569 -4.72 29.90 7.44
CA LEU A 569 -5.04 29.29 8.74
C LEU A 569 -5.79 27.96 8.59
N THR A 570 -6.55 27.80 7.51
CA THR A 570 -7.24 26.57 7.12
C THR A 570 -6.27 25.43 6.80
N ASP A 571 -5.08 25.75 6.28
CA ASP A 571 -4.08 24.78 5.81
C ASP A 571 -3.04 24.45 6.88
N LEU A 572 -3.06 25.17 8.01
CA LEU A 572 -2.14 24.98 9.12
C LEU A 572 -2.16 23.54 9.68
N PRO A 573 -3.32 22.87 9.87
CA PRO A 573 -3.33 21.47 10.30
C PRO A 573 -2.63 20.54 9.31
N LEU A 574 -2.82 20.76 8.01
CA LEU A 574 -2.17 19.97 6.96
C LEU A 574 -0.65 20.19 6.96
N PHE A 575 -0.21 21.44 7.07
CA PHE A 575 1.20 21.81 7.19
C PHE A 575 1.89 21.17 8.41
N LEU A 576 1.24 21.19 9.59
CA LEU A 576 1.78 20.55 10.80
C LEU A 576 1.85 19.02 10.67
N SER A 577 0.86 18.41 10.00
CA SER A 577 0.87 16.97 9.71
C SER A 577 2.01 16.57 8.78
N TYR A 578 2.37 17.41 7.80
CA TYR A 578 3.57 17.20 6.98
C TYR A 578 4.86 17.22 7.80
N ILE A 579 5.02 18.18 8.72
CA ILE A 579 6.18 18.21 9.64
C ILE A 579 6.30 16.89 10.39
N PHE A 580 5.19 16.43 10.98
CA PHE A 580 5.16 15.16 11.70
C PHE A 580 5.56 13.99 10.81
N MET A 581 4.95 13.89 9.62
CA MET A 581 5.20 12.80 8.68
C MET A 581 6.67 12.77 8.21
N TRP A 582 7.23 13.91 7.79
CA TRP A 582 8.60 13.97 7.27
C TRP A 582 9.67 13.61 8.30
N ILE A 583 9.47 13.97 9.58
CA ILE A 583 10.38 13.61 10.67
C ILE A 583 10.54 12.09 10.75
N PHE A 584 9.43 11.35 10.72
CA PHE A 584 9.45 9.91 10.90
C PHE A 584 9.72 9.16 9.60
N GLN A 585 9.24 9.66 8.45
CA GLN A 585 9.55 9.08 7.14
C GLN A 585 11.06 9.14 6.86
N GLY A 586 11.68 10.32 7.03
CA GLY A 586 13.12 10.49 6.86
C GLY A 586 13.93 9.66 7.87
N ALA A 587 13.48 9.56 9.12
CA ALA A 587 14.14 8.70 10.11
C ALA A 587 14.07 7.21 9.73
N CYS A 588 12.89 6.74 9.34
CA CYS A 588 12.62 5.36 8.95
C CYS A 588 13.53 4.89 7.80
N GLU A 589 13.63 5.67 6.74
CA GLU A 589 14.45 5.30 5.60
C GLU A 589 15.94 5.25 5.97
N GLU A 590 16.43 6.21 6.75
CA GLU A 590 17.85 6.23 7.15
C GLU A 590 18.20 5.14 8.17
N ILE A 591 17.33 4.87 9.14
CA ILE A 591 17.50 3.77 10.11
C ILE A 591 17.47 2.42 9.37
N MET A 592 16.58 2.25 8.41
CA MET A 592 16.43 1.01 7.66
C MET A 592 17.64 0.73 6.74
N PHE A 593 18.00 1.70 5.89
CA PHE A 593 19.04 1.51 4.87
C PHE A 593 20.46 1.72 5.40
N ARG A 594 20.72 2.80 6.15
CA ARG A 594 22.08 3.18 6.58
C ARG A 594 22.34 2.71 8.01
N GLY A 595 21.35 2.78 8.90
CA GLY A 595 21.48 2.31 10.28
C GLY A 595 21.56 0.79 10.38
N TYR A 596 20.60 0.09 9.77
CA TYR A 596 20.45 -1.35 9.94
C TYR A 596 21.15 -2.16 8.84
N MET A 597 20.85 -1.89 7.58
CA MET A 597 21.32 -2.73 6.47
C MET A 597 22.83 -2.56 6.19
N MET A 598 23.29 -1.31 6.07
CA MET A 598 24.68 -1.00 5.70
C MET A 598 25.74 -1.67 6.60
N PRO A 599 25.68 -1.64 7.94
CA PRO A 599 26.69 -2.30 8.78
C PRO A 599 26.73 -3.82 8.61
N ARG A 600 25.57 -4.43 8.37
CA ARG A 600 25.44 -5.88 8.21
C ARG A 600 25.99 -6.32 6.86
N VAL A 601 25.69 -5.59 5.79
CA VAL A 601 26.27 -5.85 4.47
C VAL A 601 27.77 -5.59 4.49
N ALA A 602 28.23 -4.52 5.15
CA ALA A 602 29.65 -4.18 5.27
C ALA A 602 30.48 -5.27 5.96
N SER A 603 29.96 -5.80 7.07
CA SER A 603 30.61 -6.89 7.81
C SER A 603 30.82 -8.17 6.99
N ARG A 604 30.05 -8.35 5.90
CA ARG A 604 30.07 -9.56 5.06
C ARG A 604 30.75 -9.36 3.71
N PHE A 605 30.54 -8.22 3.07
CA PHE A 605 30.96 -7.96 1.69
C PHE A 605 31.93 -6.77 1.57
N GLY A 606 32.16 -6.03 2.65
CA GLY A 606 32.96 -4.81 2.66
C GLY A 606 32.12 -3.55 2.45
N LEU A 607 32.73 -2.39 2.68
CA LEU A 607 32.05 -1.10 2.68
C LEU A 607 31.45 -0.73 1.32
N ALA A 608 32.19 -0.89 0.22
CA ALA A 608 31.72 -0.48 -1.10
C ALA A 608 30.44 -1.24 -1.55
N PRO A 609 30.35 -2.58 -1.43
CA PRO A 609 29.08 -3.27 -1.67
C PRO A 609 27.97 -2.88 -0.70
N ALA A 610 28.29 -2.50 0.54
CA ALA A 610 27.30 -2.05 1.50
C ALA A 610 26.63 -0.74 1.07
N ILE A 611 27.44 0.25 0.69
CA ILE A 611 26.96 1.52 0.13
C ILE A 611 26.17 1.25 -1.15
N GLY A 612 26.71 0.46 -2.08
CA GLY A 612 26.06 0.18 -3.36
C GLY A 612 24.69 -0.50 -3.20
N VAL A 613 24.58 -1.51 -2.33
CA VAL A 613 23.32 -2.23 -2.10
C VAL A 613 22.30 -1.37 -1.36
N SER A 614 22.69 -0.66 -0.31
CA SER A 614 21.75 0.22 0.41
C SER A 614 21.25 1.34 -0.51
N SER A 615 22.11 1.88 -1.37
CA SER A 615 21.71 2.91 -2.34
C SER A 615 20.81 2.41 -3.44
N LEU A 616 21.12 1.25 -4.01
CA LEU A 616 20.27 0.66 -5.04
C LEU A 616 18.87 0.37 -4.52
N LEU A 617 18.75 -0.23 -3.34
CA LEU A 617 17.43 -0.57 -2.78
C LEU A 617 16.63 0.66 -2.38
N PHE A 618 17.28 1.69 -1.84
CA PHE A 618 16.65 2.99 -1.60
C PHE A 618 16.03 3.55 -2.88
N CYS A 619 16.79 3.58 -3.98
CA CYS A 619 16.29 4.04 -5.27
C CYS A 619 15.15 3.16 -5.82
N LEU A 620 15.26 1.83 -5.69
CA LEU A 620 14.23 0.91 -6.19
C LEU A 620 12.88 1.10 -5.49
N PHE A 621 12.85 1.59 -4.26
CA PHE A 621 11.61 1.86 -3.54
C PHE A 621 10.87 3.08 -4.09
N HIS A 622 11.55 3.91 -4.88
CA HIS A 622 10.99 5.11 -5.50
C HIS A 622 10.63 4.89 -6.98
N CYS A 623 10.92 3.72 -7.56
CA CYS A 623 10.62 3.43 -8.97
C CYS A 623 9.12 3.47 -9.31
N ILE A 624 8.26 3.35 -8.31
CA ILE A 624 6.79 3.35 -8.46
C ILE A 624 6.24 4.79 -8.34
N ASN A 625 7.08 5.76 -7.96
CA ASN A 625 6.63 7.12 -7.76
C ASN A 625 6.33 7.83 -9.10
N PRO A 626 5.38 8.77 -9.12
CA PRO A 626 5.01 9.50 -10.33
C PRO A 626 6.20 10.28 -10.89
N GLY A 627 6.42 10.20 -12.21
CA GLY A 627 7.49 10.93 -12.89
C GLY A 627 8.89 10.30 -12.76
N PHE A 628 9.02 9.11 -12.16
CA PHE A 628 10.30 8.42 -12.03
C PHE A 628 10.95 8.20 -13.40
N ASN A 629 12.20 8.64 -13.55
CA ASN A 629 12.94 8.58 -14.80
C ASN A 629 14.43 8.24 -14.54
N ILE A 630 15.22 8.13 -15.61
CA ILE A 630 16.64 7.75 -15.50
C ILE A 630 17.49 8.76 -14.71
N ILE A 631 17.16 10.05 -14.76
CA ILE A 631 17.86 11.09 -14.01
C ILE A 631 17.48 10.99 -12.53
N ALA A 632 16.20 10.77 -12.22
CA ALA A 632 15.74 10.47 -10.87
C ALA A 632 16.47 9.24 -10.30
N PHE A 633 16.60 8.16 -11.08
CA PHE A 633 17.37 6.97 -10.69
C PHE A 633 18.83 7.34 -10.31
N ILE A 634 19.52 8.08 -11.18
CA ILE A 634 20.91 8.51 -10.93
C ILE A 634 21.00 9.39 -9.68
N ASN A 635 20.13 10.38 -9.55
CA ASN A 635 20.14 11.33 -8.43
C ASN A 635 19.84 10.66 -7.09
N LEU A 636 18.85 9.76 -7.01
CA LEU A 636 18.56 9.03 -5.79
C LEU A 636 19.73 8.12 -5.37
N ILE A 637 20.45 7.53 -6.34
CA ILE A 637 21.71 6.83 -6.05
C ILE A 637 22.76 7.79 -5.49
N LEU A 638 22.96 8.96 -6.11
CA LEU A 638 23.95 9.95 -5.66
C LEU A 638 23.63 10.49 -4.26
N ILE A 639 22.39 10.90 -4.01
CA ILE A 639 21.91 11.36 -2.69
C ILE A 639 22.13 10.26 -1.65
N SER A 640 21.79 9.03 -2.02
CA SER A 640 21.96 7.89 -1.14
C SER A 640 23.42 7.58 -0.82
N VAL A 641 24.32 7.70 -1.80
CA VAL A 641 25.77 7.57 -1.61
C VAL A 641 26.29 8.69 -0.73
N LEU A 642 25.86 9.94 -0.94
CA LEU A 642 26.21 11.08 -0.10
C LEU A 642 25.87 10.80 1.37
N TYR A 643 24.63 10.38 1.65
CA TYR A 643 24.21 10.06 3.01
C TYR A 643 24.96 8.87 3.58
N ALA A 644 25.16 7.80 2.81
CA ALA A 644 25.95 6.64 3.25
C ALA A 644 27.41 7.02 3.62
N LEU A 645 28.03 7.94 2.88
CA LEU A 645 29.35 8.49 3.19
C LEU A 645 29.32 9.32 4.49
N ILE A 646 28.33 10.21 4.66
CA ILE A 646 28.19 11.00 5.89
C ILE A 646 28.01 10.06 7.09
N ALA A 647 27.15 9.05 6.99
CA ALA A 647 26.97 8.05 8.05
C ALA A 647 28.28 7.32 8.37
N TYR A 648 28.99 6.85 7.34
CA TYR A 648 30.25 6.13 7.52
C TYR A 648 31.32 6.98 8.19
N TYR A 649 31.44 8.26 7.84
CA TYR A 649 32.48 9.13 8.39
C TYR A 649 32.13 9.72 9.76
N THR A 650 30.85 9.89 10.07
CA THR A 650 30.40 10.47 11.35
C THR A 650 30.04 9.43 12.39
N ASP A 651 29.95 8.15 11.99
CA ASP A 651 29.38 7.05 12.76
C ASP A 651 28.03 7.42 13.41
N ASN A 652 27.21 8.19 12.68
CA ASN A 652 26.02 8.80 13.25
C ASN A 652 24.85 8.90 12.25
N ILE A 653 23.73 8.28 12.58
CA ILE A 653 22.50 8.32 11.79
C ILE A 653 21.59 9.50 12.17
N TRP A 654 21.68 10.08 13.37
CA TRP A 654 20.86 11.24 13.76
C TRP A 654 21.04 12.43 12.80
N ILE A 655 22.26 12.67 12.30
CA ILE A 655 22.54 13.69 11.28
C ILE A 655 21.74 13.40 10.00
N LEU A 656 21.70 12.14 9.57
CA LEU A 656 21.01 11.75 8.34
C LEU A 656 19.49 11.82 8.48
N CYS A 657 18.92 11.36 9.60
CA CYS A 657 17.49 11.46 9.85
C CYS A 657 17.03 12.93 9.74
N ALA A 658 17.76 13.84 10.36
CA ALA A 658 17.48 15.27 10.31
C ALA A 658 17.73 15.89 8.92
N ALA A 659 18.80 15.50 8.24
CA ALA A 659 19.11 15.98 6.90
C ALA A 659 18.06 15.53 5.88
N HIS A 660 17.61 14.28 5.95
CA HIS A 660 16.56 13.76 5.10
C HIS A 660 15.21 14.43 5.41
N THR A 661 14.85 14.53 6.69
CA THR A 661 13.65 15.28 7.12
C THR A 661 13.63 16.68 6.51
N MET A 662 14.73 17.43 6.65
CA MET A 662 14.81 18.79 6.14
C MET A 662 14.95 18.86 4.63
N TRP A 663 15.46 17.84 3.96
CA TRP A 663 15.44 17.76 2.51
C TRP A 663 13.99 17.77 2.01
N ASN A 664 13.17 16.83 2.50
CA ASN A 664 11.77 16.70 2.07
C ASN A 664 10.93 17.90 2.52
N PHE A 665 11.04 18.30 3.79
CA PHE A 665 10.28 19.41 4.33
C PHE A 665 10.65 20.74 3.68
N THR A 666 11.95 21.00 3.42
CA THR A 666 12.34 22.24 2.73
C THR A 666 11.85 22.24 1.30
N GLN A 667 12.01 21.13 0.57
CA GLN A 667 11.59 21.01 -0.83
C GLN A 667 10.08 21.18 -0.99
N GLY A 668 9.28 20.39 -0.25
CA GLY A 668 7.83 20.38 -0.35
C GLY A 668 7.15 21.54 0.32
N ASN A 669 7.42 21.76 1.61
CA ASN A 669 6.62 22.64 2.45
C ASN A 669 7.24 24.02 2.68
N ILE A 670 8.56 24.20 2.49
CA ILE A 670 9.16 25.54 2.55
C ILE A 670 9.12 26.19 1.17
N VAL A 671 9.64 25.51 0.13
CA VAL A 671 9.79 26.10 -1.20
C VAL A 671 8.73 25.67 -2.22
N GLY A 672 7.79 24.80 -1.85
CA GLY A 672 6.62 24.49 -2.71
C GLY A 672 6.96 23.71 -3.97
N LEU A 673 7.92 22.78 -3.90
CA LEU A 673 8.31 21.92 -5.01
C LEU A 673 7.91 20.46 -4.74
N GLU A 674 7.55 19.73 -5.79
CA GLU A 674 7.22 18.30 -5.73
C GLU A 674 8.34 17.47 -5.05
N VAL A 675 7.97 16.49 -4.20
CA VAL A 675 8.92 15.65 -3.45
C VAL A 675 8.87 14.21 -3.95
N SER A 676 9.81 13.84 -4.82
CA SER A 676 9.87 12.52 -5.46
C SER A 676 8.52 12.08 -6.06
N GLY A 677 7.83 13.00 -6.75
CA GLY A 677 6.52 12.77 -7.36
C GLY A 677 5.32 12.84 -6.41
N ASN A 678 5.52 13.22 -5.14
CA ASN A 678 4.42 13.47 -4.21
C ASN A 678 3.97 14.94 -4.27
N SER A 679 2.73 15.13 -4.74
CA SER A 679 2.03 16.40 -4.86
C SER A 679 1.08 16.66 -3.69
N GLY A 680 0.52 17.88 -3.63
CA GLY A 680 -0.46 18.25 -2.59
C GLY A 680 0.16 18.83 -1.31
N ASN A 681 1.39 19.33 -1.38
CA ASN A 681 2.06 19.96 -0.25
C ASN A 681 1.51 21.37 0.01
N VAL A 682 1.12 21.65 1.24
CA VAL A 682 0.97 23.05 1.71
C VAL A 682 2.36 23.63 1.88
N SER A 683 2.60 24.79 1.25
CA SER A 683 3.91 25.41 1.20
C SER A 683 3.93 26.84 1.74
N LEU A 684 5.06 27.24 2.31
CA LEU A 684 5.29 28.61 2.80
C LEU A 684 5.62 29.57 1.65
N ILE A 685 6.42 29.13 0.68
CA ILE A 685 6.71 29.85 -0.56
C ILE A 685 5.99 29.10 -1.67
N HIS A 686 5.13 29.81 -2.40
CA HIS A 686 4.44 29.24 -3.54
C HIS A 686 5.31 29.39 -4.77
N THR A 687 5.58 28.27 -5.43
CA THR A 687 6.50 28.19 -6.55
C THR A 687 5.80 27.50 -7.73
N GLU A 688 5.95 28.09 -8.90
CA GLU A 688 5.46 27.53 -10.17
C GLU A 688 6.62 27.35 -11.16
N LEU A 689 6.50 26.34 -12.01
CA LEU A 689 7.41 26.17 -13.14
C LEU A 689 7.20 27.31 -14.14
N SER A 690 8.30 27.87 -14.66
CA SER A 690 8.20 28.85 -15.76
C SER A 690 7.70 28.20 -17.05
N ASP A 691 7.07 28.98 -17.93
CA ASP A 691 6.61 28.51 -19.25
C ASP A 691 7.74 27.90 -20.10
N SER A 692 8.97 28.38 -19.89
CA SER A 692 10.20 27.90 -20.54
C SER A 692 11.01 26.91 -19.69
N ALA A 693 10.42 26.35 -18.63
CA ALA A 693 11.11 25.43 -17.73
C ALA A 693 11.46 24.12 -18.45
N SER A 694 12.70 23.68 -18.27
CA SER A 694 13.17 22.40 -18.79
C SER A 694 12.98 21.32 -17.74
N ALA A 695 12.15 20.32 -18.05
CA ALA A 695 12.00 19.13 -17.21
C ALA A 695 13.34 18.40 -16.97
N LEU A 696 14.33 18.57 -17.85
CA LEU A 696 15.68 18.04 -17.66
C LEU A 696 16.40 18.70 -16.48
N ILE A 697 16.16 20.00 -16.24
CA ILE A 697 16.80 20.77 -15.17
C ILE A 697 15.98 20.68 -13.88
N THR A 698 14.66 20.80 -13.98
CA THR A 698 13.73 20.83 -12.84
C THR A 698 13.29 19.45 -12.37
N GLY A 699 13.43 18.42 -13.20
CA GLY A 699 12.93 17.08 -12.95
C GLY A 699 11.44 16.87 -13.22
N GLY A 700 10.73 17.89 -13.72
CA GLY A 700 9.32 17.79 -14.10
C GLY A 700 8.43 17.38 -12.93
N ILE A 701 7.50 16.47 -13.18
CA ILE A 701 6.51 15.98 -12.19
C ILE A 701 7.16 15.28 -11.00
N PHE A 702 8.36 14.70 -11.16
CA PHE A 702 9.08 14.07 -10.05
C PHE A 702 9.60 15.11 -9.03
N GLY A 703 9.75 16.37 -9.46
CA GLY A 703 10.41 17.43 -8.70
C GLY A 703 11.92 17.47 -8.92
N PRO A 704 12.65 18.38 -8.23
CA PRO A 704 14.07 18.67 -8.46
C PRO A 704 14.97 17.43 -8.47
N GLU A 705 14.62 16.41 -7.71
CA GLU A 705 15.33 15.14 -7.62
C GLU A 705 15.39 14.38 -8.95
N GLY A 706 14.49 14.67 -9.88
CA GLY A 706 14.52 14.14 -11.25
C GLY A 706 15.34 14.99 -12.22
N GLY A 707 15.98 16.07 -11.76
CA GLY A 707 16.60 17.09 -12.61
C GLY A 707 18.11 17.26 -12.41
N LEU A 708 18.75 17.89 -13.40
CA LEU A 708 20.20 18.16 -13.38
C LEU A 708 20.63 19.15 -12.29
N ALA A 709 19.72 19.99 -11.78
CA ALA A 709 20.03 20.91 -10.69
C ALA A 709 20.44 20.14 -9.42
N VAL A 710 19.69 19.09 -9.06
CA VAL A 710 20.03 18.21 -7.93
C VAL A 710 21.29 17.41 -8.22
N THR A 711 21.51 16.96 -9.47
CA THR A 711 22.75 16.27 -9.85
C THR A 711 23.98 17.12 -9.53
N GLY A 712 23.98 18.38 -9.98
CA GLY A 712 25.09 19.30 -9.77
C GLY A 712 25.39 19.54 -8.29
N VAL A 713 24.37 19.88 -7.50
CA VAL A 713 24.51 20.16 -6.06
C VAL A 713 25.00 18.91 -5.31
N THR A 714 24.42 17.74 -5.61
CA THR A 714 24.77 16.49 -4.92
C THR A 714 26.19 16.03 -5.24
N VAL A 715 26.63 16.15 -6.49
CA VAL A 715 28.02 15.82 -6.87
C VAL A 715 29.02 16.72 -6.16
N VAL A 716 28.76 18.03 -6.09
CA VAL A 716 29.60 18.97 -5.34
C VAL A 716 29.63 18.60 -3.85
N ALA A 717 28.48 18.28 -3.25
CA ALA A 717 28.40 17.86 -1.85
C ALA A 717 29.22 16.59 -1.57
N ILE A 718 29.15 15.58 -2.45
CA ILE A 718 29.97 14.36 -2.34
C ILE A 718 31.46 14.70 -2.37
N ILE A 719 31.90 15.55 -3.30
CA ILE A 719 33.30 15.98 -3.40
C ILE A 719 33.74 16.68 -2.10
N VAL A 720 32.94 17.60 -1.58
CA VAL A 720 33.21 18.33 -0.33
C VAL A 720 33.35 17.35 0.84
N VAL A 721 32.39 16.44 1.03
CA VAL A 721 32.44 15.41 2.08
C VAL A 721 33.72 14.59 1.99
N VAL A 722 34.06 14.09 0.79
CA VAL A 722 35.26 13.27 0.59
C VAL A 722 36.55 14.06 0.89
N ILE A 723 36.65 15.34 0.49
CA ILE A 723 37.82 16.17 0.75
C ILE A 723 37.96 16.48 2.25
N VAL A 724 36.88 16.92 2.89
CA VAL A 724 36.89 17.29 4.32
C VAL A 724 37.30 16.08 5.17
N PHE A 725 36.70 14.92 4.97
CA PHE A 725 37.00 13.74 5.77
C PHE A 725 38.37 13.12 5.45
N ARG A 726 38.88 13.23 4.21
CA ARG A 726 40.27 12.87 3.89
C ARG A 726 41.27 13.74 4.64
N ASN A 727 41.02 15.03 4.75
CA ASN A 727 41.92 15.97 5.43
C ASN A 727 41.87 15.79 6.95
N LEU A 728 40.71 15.49 7.53
CA LEU A 728 40.59 15.16 8.95
C LEU A 728 41.37 13.89 9.31
N LYS A 729 41.28 12.84 8.46
CA LYS A 729 42.02 11.59 8.68
C LYS A 729 43.55 11.72 8.52
N LYS A 730 44.04 12.77 7.85
CA LYS A 730 45.48 13.08 7.78
C LYS A 730 46.00 13.85 9.01
N ARG A 731 45.10 14.42 9.82
CA ARG A 731 45.44 15.22 11.01
C ARG A 731 45.36 14.42 12.32
N ILE A 732 44.79 13.22 12.28
CA ILE A 732 44.74 12.21 13.34
C ILE A 732 45.78 11.16 12.99
#